data_AF-A0ABD2XVD8-F1
#
_entry.id   AF-A0ABD2XVD8-F1
#
_cell.length_a   1.000
_cell.length_b   1.000
_cell.length_c   1.000
_cell.angle_alpha   90.00
_cell.angle_beta   90.00
_cell.angle_gamma   90.00
#
_symmetry.space_group_name_H-M   'P 1'
#
loop_
_entity.id
_entity.type
_entity.pdbx_description
1 polymer ?
#
loop_
_entity_poly.entity_id
_entity_poly.type
_entity_poly.pdbx_seq_one_letter_code
_entity_poly.pdbx_strand_id
1 'polypeptide(L)'
;MKNSLRNLQCKSLSCGGIFVILLFTLITKTKDSISSFSKLNIYQAYTDHLEAVHYYYAVFQRLSQEGYLSPTSKSLCTKDQDSIALKRIGISDVFVISGHQDFDRSGDNTFDFEFLSETTVKHVLSNQPVQTAFQVCRTLRYRGYLAVHIEIKDEYSFNSFINLFPCCKLVASRYIRSLNSSHHSVRELVLRKNSKDSISNNGLERCSKETVPKYKWDLIRNLEELEEKEPAGDWTERAKYKESIKLFKYLPSLVDLSFKKRYIYIDLGARTYDSTIGNWFKKLYPKQNKGFEIYAIEADKNFHEEYKKKKDVILLPYAAWIRNQTLVFGTRNKRREYTGKVQSDKSEIMQDYKGEQNVVQAFDFADWLIRSFSKQDFVVLKMDVEGTEMDLIPRLVETGAICLIDELFVECHYDRWVKCCSGPGHLEPMLPERLHKRPLSEIAKQISLTEFNCVRLTYATHTLTRLANLTLEQNFYKLGLNEVIVGTAKNNPDILGITVVEAQRAVIVELSSHGVMVLLDNHVSHPMWCCGNDDGNRFFGDKYFDPIEWLRGLAIVSTMYKDTSMPENDLDWAVWSLQGSYYIKEGVHDPEETYAMLNYNWSTIRSPEFHSKLQLIQKKIQDPTSKEENYLIMYHALRGKCARVDNNKEVHASECWEPSKWIHEGEGTPIRLKNTNLCLKAIGDGLPVALTNDCISQQSNWKLALNSLHKLASQGEKRDRIVLGMESLLFSKSADKQMYCFRE
;
A
#
# COMPACT_ATOMS: atom_id res chain seq x y z
N MET A 1 4.93 -7.16 11.69
CA MET A 1 5.02 -5.95 10.82
C MET A 1 6.14 -4.99 11.22
N LYS A 2 6.25 -4.51 12.48
CA LYS A 2 7.30 -3.57 12.94
C LYS A 2 8.76 -3.94 12.61
N ASN A 3 9.11 -5.23 12.53
CA ASN A 3 10.49 -5.65 12.23
C ASN A 3 10.78 -5.89 10.73
N SER A 4 9.73 -6.09 9.90
CA SER A 4 9.87 -6.30 8.45
C SER A 4 9.79 -5.01 7.66
N LEU A 5 9.20 -3.96 8.26
CA LEU A 5 8.94 -2.65 7.64
C LEU A 5 10.05 -1.62 7.85
N ARG A 6 11.15 -1.96 8.56
CA ARG A 6 12.30 -1.03 8.74
C ARG A 6 12.95 -0.55 7.43
N ASN A 7 12.56 -1.12 6.30
CA ASN A 7 13.10 -0.82 4.97
C ASN A 7 12.08 -0.13 4.03
N LEU A 8 10.87 0.22 4.49
CA LEU A 8 9.92 0.98 3.69
C LEU A 8 9.91 2.44 4.13
N GLN A 9 10.37 3.33 3.26
CA GLN A 9 10.07 4.75 3.35
C GLN A 9 8.63 4.98 2.87
N CYS A 10 7.76 5.54 3.72
CA CYS A 10 6.52 6.16 3.23
C CYS A 10 6.86 7.61 2.85
N LYS A 11 6.50 8.03 1.63
CA LYS A 11 6.84 9.34 1.05
C LYS A 11 5.57 9.96 0.47
N SER A 12 4.98 10.91 1.19
CA SER A 12 3.85 11.71 0.72
C SER A 12 4.29 12.59 -0.47
N LEU A 13 3.57 12.48 -1.60
CA LEU A 13 3.80 13.25 -2.83
C LEU A 13 2.59 14.16 -3.11
N SER A 14 2.32 15.15 -2.27
CA SER A 14 1.35 16.19 -2.63
C SER A 14 2.01 17.25 -3.53
N CYS A 15 1.83 17.16 -4.85
CA CYS A 15 2.26 18.20 -5.80
C CYS A 15 1.28 19.39 -5.80
N GLY A 16 1.77 20.58 -5.44
CA GLY A 16 1.11 21.86 -5.71
C GLY A 16 2.06 22.85 -6.39
N GLY A 17 1.96 22.99 -7.72
CA GLY A 17 2.84 23.84 -8.53
C GLY A 17 2.76 25.35 -8.24
N ILE A 18 3.81 26.07 -8.66
CA ILE A 18 3.84 27.41 -9.30
C ILE A 18 5.28 27.68 -9.83
N PHE A 19 5.34 28.30 -11.00
CA PHE A 19 6.50 28.64 -11.86
C PHE A 19 7.58 29.53 -11.20
N VAL A 20 8.84 29.33 -11.64
CA VAL A 20 9.98 30.24 -11.43
C VAL A 20 10.32 30.91 -12.77
N ILE A 21 10.33 32.24 -12.79
CA ILE A 21 11.05 33.05 -13.80
C ILE A 21 12.46 33.25 -13.25
N LEU A 22 13.50 32.90 -14.02
CA LEU A 22 14.83 33.46 -13.84
C LEU A 22 15.61 33.49 -15.17
N LEU A 23 16.12 34.68 -15.46
CA LEU A 23 17.07 35.04 -16.52
C LEU A 23 18.36 34.21 -16.42
N PHE A 24 19.00 33.94 -17.56
CA PHE A 24 20.44 34.17 -17.73
C PHE A 24 20.81 34.44 -19.19
N THR A 25 21.52 35.54 -19.40
CA THR A 25 22.13 36.05 -20.62
C THR A 25 23.44 35.31 -20.97
N LEU A 26 23.59 35.02 -22.26
CA LEU A 26 24.78 35.14 -23.14
C LEU A 26 26.19 34.86 -22.59
N ILE A 27 26.94 33.99 -23.29
CA ILE A 27 28.20 34.33 -24.00
C ILE A 27 28.38 33.41 -25.22
N THR A 28 28.87 34.02 -26.29
CA THR A 28 28.94 33.62 -27.69
C THR A 28 30.25 32.97 -28.13
N LYS A 29 30.19 32.17 -29.20
CA LYS A 29 31.14 31.96 -30.33
C LYS A 29 32.62 31.63 -29.99
N THR A 30 33.23 30.65 -30.63
CA THR A 30 33.74 30.80 -32.01
C THR A 30 33.88 29.47 -32.79
N LYS A 31 33.74 29.63 -34.11
CA LYS A 31 34.09 28.71 -35.19
C LYS A 31 35.50 29.05 -35.71
N ASP A 32 36.06 28.10 -36.45
CA ASP A 32 37.19 28.16 -37.41
C ASP A 32 38.59 27.73 -36.92
N SER A 33 39.04 26.56 -37.40
CA SER A 33 40.17 26.48 -38.34
C SER A 33 40.32 25.07 -38.93
N ILE A 34 40.67 25.04 -40.21
CA ILE A 34 40.80 23.88 -41.10
C ILE A 34 42.30 23.53 -41.28
N SER A 35 42.58 22.24 -41.50
CA SER A 35 43.73 21.62 -42.18
C SER A 35 45.16 21.73 -41.61
N SER A 36 45.58 20.67 -40.90
CA SER A 36 46.96 20.11 -40.97
C SER A 36 47.07 18.64 -40.49
N PHE A 37 45.98 17.86 -40.54
CA PHE A 37 45.75 16.75 -39.60
C PHE A 37 46.17 15.32 -40.02
N SER A 38 46.85 15.08 -41.15
CA SER A 38 46.97 13.71 -41.68
C SER A 38 48.25 12.93 -41.36
N LYS A 39 49.39 13.58 -41.05
CA LYS A 39 50.67 12.86 -40.81
C LYS A 39 51.04 12.67 -39.33
N LEU A 40 50.64 13.58 -38.45
CA LEU A 40 50.91 13.48 -37.01
C LEU A 40 50.10 12.34 -36.36
N ASN A 41 48.87 12.12 -36.84
CA ASN A 41 47.96 11.08 -36.32
C ASN A 41 48.44 9.64 -36.58
N ILE A 42 49.21 9.39 -37.64
CA ILE A 42 49.68 8.02 -37.97
C ILE A 42 50.80 7.60 -37.01
N TYR A 43 51.75 8.50 -36.73
CA TYR A 43 52.81 8.24 -35.75
C TYR A 43 52.22 8.10 -34.35
N GLN A 44 51.35 9.03 -33.93
CA GLN A 44 50.67 8.98 -32.63
C GLN A 44 49.93 7.65 -32.45
N ALA A 45 49.09 7.25 -33.42
CA ALA A 45 48.34 6.00 -33.39
C ALA A 45 49.23 4.74 -33.36
N TYR A 46 50.41 4.78 -34.00
CA TYR A 46 51.37 3.68 -33.96
C TYR A 46 52.05 3.56 -32.58
N THR A 47 52.43 4.67 -31.94
CA THR A 47 52.93 4.67 -30.56
C THR A 47 51.87 4.20 -29.57
N ASP A 48 50.64 4.72 -29.68
CA ASP A 48 49.51 4.32 -28.82
C ASP A 48 49.23 2.81 -28.95
N HIS A 49 49.38 2.26 -30.16
CA HIS A 49 49.24 0.83 -30.41
C HIS A 49 50.32 -0.02 -29.71
N LEU A 50 51.59 0.40 -29.77
CA LEU A 50 52.69 -0.32 -29.12
C LEU A 50 52.61 -0.25 -27.59
N GLU A 51 52.18 0.88 -27.05
CA GLU A 51 51.99 1.07 -25.61
C GLU A 51 50.88 0.15 -25.07
N ALA A 52 49.75 0.04 -25.78
CA ALA A 52 48.66 -0.88 -25.43
C ALA A 52 49.11 -2.35 -25.41
N VAL A 53 49.90 -2.78 -26.40
CA VAL A 53 50.44 -4.15 -26.46
C VAL A 53 51.37 -4.43 -25.27
N HIS A 54 52.27 -3.51 -24.92
CA HIS A 54 53.16 -3.69 -23.76
C HIS A 54 52.40 -3.71 -22.44
N TYR A 55 51.40 -2.85 -22.29
CA TYR A 55 50.54 -2.81 -21.13
C TYR A 55 49.81 -4.15 -20.91
N TYR A 56 49.11 -4.65 -21.94
CA TYR A 56 48.38 -5.91 -21.82
C TYR A 56 49.30 -7.14 -21.77
N TYR A 57 50.50 -7.08 -22.34
CA TYR A 57 51.52 -8.12 -22.14
C TYR A 57 51.84 -8.33 -20.66
N ALA A 58 52.06 -7.25 -19.91
CA ALA A 58 52.32 -7.33 -18.47
C ALA A 58 51.11 -7.86 -17.69
N VAL A 59 49.89 -7.45 -18.07
CA VAL A 59 48.64 -7.97 -17.49
C VAL A 59 48.51 -9.48 -17.70
N PHE A 60 48.65 -9.95 -18.94
CA PHE A 60 48.47 -11.37 -19.26
C PHE A 60 49.60 -12.24 -18.70
N GLN A 61 50.83 -11.72 -18.62
CA GLN A 61 51.93 -12.40 -17.94
C GLN A 61 51.60 -12.65 -16.46
N ARG A 62 51.03 -11.66 -15.77
CA ARG A 62 50.56 -11.81 -14.39
C ARG A 62 49.41 -12.82 -14.29
N LEU A 63 48.38 -12.71 -15.13
CA LEU A 63 47.24 -13.64 -15.12
C LEU A 63 47.69 -15.10 -15.37
N SER A 64 48.73 -15.29 -16.18
CA SER A 64 49.38 -16.59 -16.41
C SER A 64 50.11 -17.10 -15.16
N GLN A 65 50.91 -16.26 -14.51
CA GLN A 65 51.60 -16.60 -13.25
C GLN A 65 50.62 -16.95 -12.12
N GLU A 66 49.46 -16.30 -12.08
CA GLU A 66 48.40 -16.56 -11.09
C GLU A 66 47.53 -17.78 -11.44
N GLY A 67 47.77 -18.43 -12.59
CA GLY A 67 47.11 -19.68 -12.98
C GLY A 67 45.74 -19.50 -13.62
N TYR A 68 45.35 -18.28 -14.02
CA TYR A 68 44.09 -18.03 -14.73
C TYR A 68 44.21 -18.26 -16.24
N LEU A 69 45.44 -18.33 -16.75
CA LEU A 69 45.75 -18.40 -18.18
C LEU A 69 46.89 -19.40 -18.42
N SER A 70 46.74 -20.28 -19.42
CA SER A 70 47.74 -21.29 -19.78
C SER A 70 48.23 -21.07 -21.22
N PRO A 71 49.48 -21.43 -21.58
CA PRO A 71 49.94 -21.44 -22.97
C PRO A 71 49.05 -22.28 -23.91
N THR A 72 48.33 -23.27 -23.37
CA THR A 72 47.40 -24.13 -24.11
C THR A 72 45.96 -23.59 -24.14
N SER A 73 45.69 -22.44 -23.50
CA SER A 73 44.33 -21.90 -23.39
C SER A 73 43.83 -21.40 -24.74
N LYS A 74 42.68 -21.92 -25.16
CA LYS A 74 41.94 -21.32 -26.27
C LYS A 74 41.31 -20.00 -25.79
N SER A 75 41.79 -18.88 -26.34
CA SER A 75 41.52 -17.55 -25.82
C SER A 75 40.68 -16.70 -26.78
N LEU A 76 39.78 -15.89 -26.22
CA LEU A 76 39.00 -14.91 -26.96
C LEU A 76 39.25 -13.50 -26.43
N CYS A 77 39.49 -12.54 -27.31
CA CYS A 77 39.61 -11.12 -26.97
C CYS A 77 38.90 -10.24 -28.00
N THR A 78 38.82 -8.94 -27.73
CA THR A 78 38.00 -8.01 -28.52
C THR A 78 38.79 -7.00 -29.34
N LYS A 79 40.12 -6.98 -29.19
CA LYS A 79 41.01 -6.12 -29.97
C LYS A 79 42.24 -6.88 -30.47
N ASP A 80 42.77 -6.44 -31.60
CA ASP A 80 44.00 -7.00 -32.19
C ASP A 80 45.21 -6.81 -31.27
N GLN A 81 45.28 -5.66 -30.57
CA GLN A 81 46.35 -5.37 -29.60
C GLN A 81 46.38 -6.41 -28.47
N ASP A 82 45.21 -6.80 -27.96
CA ASP A 82 45.05 -7.83 -26.93
C ASP A 82 45.53 -9.18 -27.46
N SER A 83 45.19 -9.50 -28.72
CA SER A 83 45.63 -10.73 -29.39
C SER A 83 47.14 -10.80 -29.56
N ILE A 84 47.78 -9.70 -29.98
CA ILE A 84 49.22 -9.61 -30.11
C ILE A 84 49.90 -9.80 -28.74
N ALA A 85 49.35 -9.19 -27.68
CA ALA A 85 49.86 -9.35 -26.33
C ALA A 85 49.73 -10.79 -25.80
N LEU A 86 48.59 -11.46 -26.02
CA LEU A 86 48.39 -12.88 -25.69
C LEU A 86 49.36 -13.80 -26.44
N LYS A 87 49.57 -13.55 -27.73
CA LYS A 87 50.53 -14.31 -28.55
C LYS A 87 51.97 -14.13 -28.06
N ARG A 88 52.34 -12.91 -27.63
CA ARG A 88 53.68 -12.62 -27.09
C ARG A 88 54.01 -13.36 -25.80
N ILE A 89 53.01 -13.68 -24.95
CA ILE A 89 53.24 -14.49 -23.74
C ILE A 89 53.20 -16.01 -24.02
N GLY A 90 53.03 -16.43 -25.28
CA GLY A 90 53.10 -17.83 -25.71
C GLY A 90 51.76 -18.53 -25.94
N ILE A 91 50.65 -17.79 -26.05
CA ILE A 91 49.32 -18.37 -26.35
C ILE A 91 49.08 -18.34 -27.86
N SER A 92 49.05 -19.50 -28.49
CA SER A 92 48.91 -19.60 -29.94
C SER A 92 47.47 -19.52 -30.44
N ASP A 93 46.50 -20.02 -29.66
CA ASP A 93 45.10 -20.17 -30.08
C ASP A 93 44.24 -18.99 -29.60
N VAL A 94 44.34 -17.85 -30.28
CA VAL A 94 43.68 -16.58 -29.91
C VAL A 94 42.75 -16.09 -31.02
N PHE A 95 41.49 -15.86 -30.66
CA PHE A 95 40.45 -15.32 -31.53
C PHE A 95 40.14 -13.87 -31.16
N VAL A 96 39.89 -13.05 -32.18
CA VAL A 96 39.49 -11.65 -32.01
C VAL A 96 38.07 -11.47 -32.50
N ILE A 97 37.24 -10.81 -31.70
CA ILE A 97 35.87 -10.44 -32.05
C ILE A 97 35.76 -8.91 -32.07
N SER A 98 35.33 -8.38 -33.22
CA SER A 98 35.21 -6.95 -33.50
C SER A 98 33.82 -6.35 -33.19
N GLY A 99 32.93 -7.10 -32.54
CA GLY A 99 31.61 -6.61 -32.15
C GLY A 99 30.63 -7.71 -31.75
N HIS A 100 29.41 -7.30 -31.41
CA HIS A 100 28.42 -8.21 -30.85
C HIS A 100 27.97 -9.33 -31.82
N GLN A 101 27.90 -9.03 -33.12
CA GLN A 101 27.49 -9.97 -34.17
C GLN A 101 28.49 -11.11 -34.41
N ASP A 102 29.76 -10.92 -34.04
CA ASP A 102 30.79 -11.95 -34.21
C ASP A 102 30.76 -12.99 -33.08
N PHE A 103 30.15 -12.68 -31.92
CA PHE A 103 29.89 -13.66 -30.87
C PHE A 103 28.97 -14.78 -31.36
N ASP A 104 27.94 -14.46 -32.14
CA ASP A 104 26.97 -15.45 -32.65
C ASP A 104 27.59 -16.49 -33.60
N ARG A 105 28.77 -16.18 -34.17
CA ARG A 105 29.52 -17.10 -35.03
C ARG A 105 30.45 -18.05 -34.26
N SER A 106 30.60 -17.84 -32.96
CA SER A 106 31.46 -18.64 -32.08
C SER A 106 30.69 -19.82 -31.49
N GLY A 107 31.34 -20.99 -31.41
CA GLY A 107 30.74 -22.21 -30.85
C GLY A 107 30.53 -22.16 -29.33
N ASP A 108 29.56 -22.93 -28.84
CA ASP A 108 29.26 -23.02 -27.40
C ASP A 108 30.38 -23.68 -26.60
N ASN A 109 30.66 -23.18 -25.40
CA ASN A 109 31.66 -23.71 -24.46
C ASN A 109 33.06 -23.93 -25.07
N THR A 110 33.49 -23.02 -25.94
CA THR A 110 34.70 -23.16 -26.75
C THR A 110 35.97 -22.65 -26.07
N PHE A 111 35.89 -21.53 -25.33
CA PHE A 111 37.08 -20.81 -24.87
C PHE A 111 37.43 -21.11 -23.42
N ASP A 112 38.70 -21.36 -23.11
CA ASP A 112 39.17 -21.53 -21.74
C ASP A 112 39.38 -20.17 -21.05
N PHE A 113 39.64 -19.13 -21.83
CA PHE A 113 39.85 -17.77 -21.35
C PHE A 113 39.20 -16.72 -22.27
N GLU A 114 38.51 -15.76 -21.68
CA GLU A 114 37.96 -14.61 -22.41
C GLU A 114 38.41 -13.30 -21.76
N PHE A 115 38.79 -12.31 -22.57
CA PHE A 115 39.25 -11.01 -22.09
C PHE A 115 38.42 -9.85 -22.66
N LEU A 116 37.96 -8.97 -21.77
CA LEU A 116 37.26 -7.75 -22.11
C LEU A 116 38.03 -6.53 -21.57
N SER A 117 38.63 -5.77 -22.49
CA SER A 117 39.36 -4.54 -22.17
C SER A 117 38.45 -3.40 -21.68
N GLU A 118 39.03 -2.40 -21.01
CA GLU A 118 38.32 -1.19 -20.53
C GLU A 118 37.47 -0.54 -21.64
N THR A 119 38.08 -0.35 -22.80
CA THR A 119 37.41 0.26 -23.96
C THR A 119 36.27 -0.61 -24.50
N THR A 120 36.44 -1.93 -24.50
CA THR A 120 35.39 -2.86 -24.94
C THR A 120 34.22 -2.85 -23.97
N VAL A 121 34.46 -2.82 -22.66
CA VAL A 121 33.40 -2.69 -21.67
C VAL A 121 32.61 -1.39 -21.90
N LYS A 122 33.33 -0.28 -22.11
CA LYS A 122 32.70 1.03 -22.35
C LYS A 122 31.82 1.06 -23.60
N HIS A 123 32.18 0.36 -24.67
CA HIS A 123 31.46 0.40 -25.95
C HIS A 123 30.44 -0.74 -26.16
N VAL A 124 30.75 -1.95 -25.71
CA VAL A 124 29.94 -3.15 -25.98
C VAL A 124 28.99 -3.43 -24.82
N LEU A 125 29.53 -3.55 -23.59
CA LEU A 125 28.74 -3.83 -22.40
C LEU A 125 27.84 -2.66 -22.00
N SER A 126 28.24 -1.41 -22.20
CA SER A 126 27.36 -0.26 -21.87
C SER A 126 26.09 -0.20 -22.72
N ASN A 127 26.14 -0.74 -23.95
CA ASN A 127 25.01 -0.68 -24.89
C ASN A 127 24.06 -1.87 -24.73
N GLN A 128 24.59 -3.09 -24.53
CA GLN A 128 23.78 -4.31 -24.41
C GLN A 128 24.34 -5.27 -23.33
N PRO A 129 24.37 -4.84 -22.05
CA PRO A 129 25.14 -5.53 -21.00
C PRO A 129 24.74 -6.99 -20.80
N VAL A 130 23.43 -7.26 -20.81
CA VAL A 130 22.90 -8.61 -20.59
C VAL A 130 23.15 -9.53 -21.78
N GLN A 131 23.07 -9.01 -23.01
CA GLN A 131 23.35 -9.82 -24.19
C GLN A 131 24.84 -10.16 -24.25
N THR A 132 25.73 -9.22 -23.94
CA THR A 132 27.17 -9.51 -23.86
C THR A 132 27.47 -10.54 -22.78
N ALA A 133 26.90 -10.38 -21.59
CA ALA A 133 27.12 -11.33 -20.51
C ALA A 133 26.56 -12.73 -20.83
N PHE A 134 25.41 -12.81 -21.49
CA PHE A 134 24.87 -14.07 -22.01
C PHE A 134 25.83 -14.73 -23.01
N GLN A 135 26.36 -13.96 -23.96
CA GLN A 135 27.28 -14.48 -24.97
C GLN A 135 28.57 -15.01 -24.32
N VAL A 136 29.18 -14.26 -23.41
CA VAL A 136 30.33 -14.74 -22.62
C VAL A 136 29.98 -16.00 -21.86
N CYS A 137 28.82 -16.04 -21.18
CA CYS A 137 28.37 -17.25 -20.50
C CYS A 137 28.16 -18.44 -21.44
N ARG A 138 27.84 -18.22 -22.71
CA ARG A 138 27.64 -19.25 -23.73
C ARG A 138 28.97 -19.76 -24.29
N THR A 139 29.89 -18.86 -24.62
CA THR A 139 31.17 -19.17 -25.29
C THR A 139 32.25 -19.66 -24.32
N LEU A 140 32.25 -19.18 -23.08
CA LEU A 140 33.23 -19.58 -22.07
C LEU A 140 32.99 -21.03 -21.64
N ARG A 141 34.04 -21.85 -21.63
CA ARG A 141 33.97 -23.25 -21.22
C ARG A 141 33.78 -23.39 -19.71
N TYR A 142 33.15 -24.48 -19.26
CA TYR A 142 33.06 -24.80 -17.83
C TYR A 142 34.45 -24.78 -17.17
N ARG A 143 34.56 -24.11 -16.01
CA ARG A 143 35.81 -23.80 -15.29
C ARG A 143 36.77 -22.82 -15.98
N GLY A 144 36.44 -22.31 -17.16
CA GLY A 144 37.17 -21.24 -17.83
C GLY A 144 37.05 -19.91 -17.09
N TYR A 145 37.92 -18.97 -17.44
CA TYR A 145 38.06 -17.67 -16.80
C TYR A 145 37.70 -16.51 -17.74
N LEU A 146 36.88 -15.60 -17.25
CA LEU A 146 36.66 -14.28 -17.85
C LEU A 146 37.49 -13.26 -17.07
N ALA A 147 38.35 -12.51 -17.76
CA ALA A 147 39.02 -11.35 -17.20
C ALA A 147 38.43 -10.06 -17.80
N VAL A 148 38.01 -9.13 -16.95
CA VAL A 148 37.40 -7.86 -17.36
C VAL A 148 38.11 -6.71 -16.70
N HIS A 149 38.43 -5.69 -17.48
CA HIS A 149 38.89 -4.40 -16.97
C HIS A 149 37.76 -3.38 -17.08
N ILE A 150 37.32 -2.82 -15.95
CA ILE A 150 36.12 -1.99 -15.87
C ILE A 150 36.32 -0.80 -14.95
N GLU A 151 35.73 0.33 -15.32
CA GLU A 151 35.60 1.48 -14.43
C GLU A 151 34.37 1.28 -13.53
N ILE A 152 34.59 1.20 -12.22
CA ILE A 152 33.52 1.03 -11.22
C ILE A 152 33.57 2.21 -10.26
N LYS A 153 32.46 2.93 -10.14
CA LYS A 153 32.36 4.15 -9.33
C LYS A 153 31.96 3.89 -7.89
N ASP A 154 31.23 2.81 -7.64
CA ASP A 154 30.73 2.46 -6.31
C ASP A 154 30.41 0.96 -6.18
N GLU A 155 30.07 0.56 -4.96
CA GLU A 155 29.76 -0.84 -4.64
C GLU A 155 28.44 -1.32 -5.28
N TYR A 156 27.50 -0.41 -5.58
CA TYR A 156 26.22 -0.76 -6.21
C TYR A 156 26.41 -1.17 -7.68
N SER A 157 27.16 -0.37 -8.45
CA SER A 157 27.54 -0.65 -9.83
C SER A 157 28.45 -1.88 -9.92
N PHE A 158 29.34 -2.09 -8.95
CA PHE A 158 30.13 -3.33 -8.85
C PHE A 158 29.24 -4.57 -8.73
N ASN A 159 28.33 -4.59 -7.76
CA ASN A 159 27.44 -5.74 -7.56
C ASN A 159 26.46 -5.92 -8.74
N SER A 160 25.99 -4.82 -9.34
CA SER A 160 25.19 -4.85 -10.57
C SER A 160 25.94 -5.51 -11.73
N PHE A 161 27.22 -5.17 -11.91
CA PHE A 161 28.08 -5.79 -12.92
C PHE A 161 28.27 -7.30 -12.68
N ILE A 162 28.58 -7.71 -11.45
CA ILE A 162 28.75 -9.14 -11.13
C ILE A 162 27.45 -9.93 -11.41
N ASN A 163 26.29 -9.34 -11.09
CA ASN A 163 24.98 -9.94 -11.32
C ASN A 163 24.59 -10.11 -12.80
N LEU A 164 25.31 -9.47 -13.74
CA LEU A 164 25.17 -9.73 -15.17
C LEU A 164 25.65 -11.13 -15.56
N PHE A 165 26.58 -11.72 -14.80
CA PHE A 165 27.23 -13.00 -15.10
C PHE A 165 26.81 -14.11 -14.12
N PRO A 166 25.52 -14.51 -14.06
CA PRO A 166 25.05 -15.52 -13.10
C PRO A 166 25.70 -16.90 -13.32
N CYS A 167 26.26 -17.16 -14.50
CA CYS A 167 26.98 -18.40 -14.80
C CYS A 167 28.38 -18.47 -14.15
N CYS A 168 28.89 -17.33 -13.67
CA CYS A 168 30.24 -17.20 -13.14
C CYS A 168 30.25 -16.82 -11.67
N LYS A 169 31.36 -17.11 -11.00
CA LYS A 169 31.67 -16.64 -9.65
C LYS A 169 32.92 -15.76 -9.71
N LEU A 170 32.90 -14.63 -9.01
CA LEU A 170 34.08 -13.80 -8.83
C LEU A 170 35.15 -14.58 -8.06
N VAL A 171 36.37 -14.66 -8.59
CA VAL A 171 37.52 -15.32 -7.95
C VAL A 171 38.62 -14.34 -7.57
N ALA A 172 38.77 -13.23 -8.30
CA ALA A 172 39.70 -12.17 -7.94
C ALA A 172 39.16 -10.80 -8.36
N SER A 173 39.50 -9.77 -7.59
CA SER A 173 39.20 -8.37 -7.87
C SER A 173 40.35 -7.51 -7.37
N ARG A 174 40.86 -6.59 -8.19
CA ARG A 174 41.92 -5.65 -7.79
C ARG A 174 41.89 -4.37 -8.61
N TYR A 175 42.52 -3.33 -8.10
CA TYR A 175 42.74 -2.09 -8.85
C TYR A 175 44.03 -2.17 -9.67
N ILE A 176 43.99 -1.73 -10.92
CA ILE A 176 45.12 -1.60 -11.82
C ILE A 176 45.12 -0.19 -12.44
N ARG A 177 46.25 0.26 -12.96
CA ARG A 177 46.37 1.57 -13.61
C ARG A 177 45.67 1.56 -14.97
N SER A 178 44.84 2.55 -15.29
CA SER A 178 44.22 2.63 -16.62
C SER A 178 45.26 2.83 -17.72
N LEU A 179 45.00 2.22 -18.88
CA LEU A 179 45.79 2.45 -20.10
C LEU A 179 45.60 3.87 -20.63
N ASN A 180 44.41 4.46 -20.44
CA ASN A 180 44.03 5.75 -21.02
C ASN A 180 44.34 6.95 -20.12
N SER A 181 44.68 6.73 -18.84
CA SER A 181 44.99 7.81 -17.91
C SER A 181 45.91 7.36 -16.77
N SER A 182 46.97 8.13 -16.53
CA SER A 182 47.89 7.92 -15.40
C SER A 182 47.26 8.15 -14.02
N HIS A 183 46.11 8.83 -13.96
CA HIS A 183 45.45 9.24 -12.71
C HIS A 183 44.18 8.45 -12.37
N HIS A 184 43.75 7.53 -13.25
CA HIS A 184 42.54 6.73 -13.05
C HIS A 184 42.90 5.26 -12.88
N SER A 185 42.38 4.63 -11.83
CA SER A 185 42.49 3.18 -11.63
C SER A 185 41.24 2.47 -12.17
N VAL A 186 41.43 1.41 -12.94
CA VAL A 186 40.36 0.49 -13.33
C VAL A 186 40.39 -0.76 -12.48
N ARG A 187 39.24 -1.44 -12.35
CA ARG A 187 39.13 -2.69 -11.61
C ARG A 187 39.33 -3.85 -12.57
N GLU A 188 40.30 -4.71 -12.28
CA GLU A 188 40.45 -6.01 -12.90
C GLU A 188 39.63 -7.03 -12.12
N LEU A 189 38.66 -7.64 -12.80
CA LEU A 189 37.80 -8.68 -12.28
C LEU A 189 38.10 -9.99 -13.01
N VAL A 190 38.32 -11.05 -12.24
CA VAL A 190 38.44 -12.40 -12.78
C VAL A 190 37.25 -13.21 -12.28
N LEU A 191 36.44 -13.69 -13.22
CA LEU A 191 35.29 -14.53 -12.96
C LEU A 191 35.53 -15.93 -13.52
N ARG A 192 35.10 -16.96 -12.78
CA ARG A 192 35.20 -18.36 -13.21
C ARG A 192 33.83 -18.94 -13.48
N LYS A 193 33.65 -19.60 -14.63
CA LYS A 193 32.39 -20.28 -14.96
C LYS A 193 32.18 -21.49 -14.05
N ASN A 194 31.07 -21.49 -13.32
CA ASN A 194 30.73 -22.51 -12.33
C ASN A 194 29.44 -23.29 -12.65
N SER A 195 28.66 -22.84 -13.65
CA SER A 195 27.48 -23.58 -14.14
C SER A 195 27.78 -24.27 -15.48
N LYS A 196 27.31 -25.51 -15.65
CA LYS A 196 27.31 -26.21 -16.95
C LYS A 196 26.14 -25.78 -17.84
N ASP A 197 25.02 -25.38 -17.23
CA ASP A 197 23.82 -24.92 -17.94
C ASP A 197 23.79 -23.40 -18.09
N SER A 198 23.22 -22.95 -19.21
CA SER A 198 22.89 -21.56 -19.49
C SER A 198 21.76 -21.10 -18.55
N ILE A 199 22.12 -20.39 -17.48
CA ILE A 199 21.23 -19.60 -16.62
C ILE A 199 20.05 -20.40 -16.07
N SER A 200 20.23 -21.05 -14.92
CA SER A 200 19.07 -21.41 -14.09
C SER A 200 18.44 -20.11 -13.59
N ASN A 201 17.19 -19.85 -13.98
CA ASN A 201 16.34 -18.86 -13.33
C ASN A 201 16.18 -19.30 -11.88
N ASN A 202 17.07 -18.84 -10.99
CA ASN A 202 16.91 -19.05 -9.57
C ASN A 202 15.54 -18.49 -9.19
N GLY A 203 14.69 -19.35 -8.61
CA GLY A 203 13.45 -18.93 -7.99
C GLY A 203 13.71 -17.73 -7.08
N LEU A 204 12.75 -16.81 -7.04
CA LEU A 204 12.88 -15.56 -6.30
C LEU A 204 13.15 -15.86 -4.81
N GLU A 205 14.41 -15.79 -4.39
CA GLU A 205 14.79 -15.88 -2.98
C GLU A 205 14.04 -14.79 -2.20
N ARG A 206 13.27 -15.21 -1.19
CA ARG A 206 12.56 -14.31 -0.28
C ARG A 206 13.56 -13.34 0.36
N CYS A 207 13.26 -12.03 0.30
CA CYS A 207 14.04 -11.02 1.02
C CYS A 207 13.93 -11.28 2.53
N SER A 208 15.00 -11.81 3.12
CA SER A 208 15.17 -11.88 4.58
C SER A 208 16.24 -10.90 5.03
N LYS A 209 16.18 -10.46 6.28
CA LYS A 209 17.19 -9.57 6.87
C LYS A 209 18.61 -10.13 6.76
N GLU A 210 18.74 -11.45 6.80
CA GLU A 210 20.00 -12.20 6.68
C GLU A 210 20.56 -12.21 5.24
N THR A 211 19.72 -11.94 4.24
CA THR A 211 20.09 -11.93 2.81
C THR A 211 20.42 -10.55 2.25
N VAL A 212 20.23 -9.46 3.01
CA VAL A 212 20.50 -8.10 2.50
C VAL A 212 22.01 -7.80 2.56
N PRO A 213 22.68 -7.55 1.43
CA PRO A 213 24.11 -7.27 1.41
C PRO A 213 24.48 -5.99 2.16
N LYS A 214 25.66 -5.97 2.79
CA LYS A 214 26.16 -4.84 3.58
C LYS A 214 26.09 -3.49 2.85
N TYR A 215 26.43 -3.44 1.56
CA TYR A 215 26.42 -2.20 0.80
C TYR A 215 25.01 -1.56 0.71
N LYS A 216 23.93 -2.36 0.74
CA LYS A 216 22.57 -1.84 0.79
C LYS A 216 22.27 -1.21 2.15
N TRP A 217 22.76 -1.79 3.25
CA TRP A 217 22.66 -1.17 4.58
C TRP A 217 23.44 0.14 4.66
N ASP A 218 24.61 0.20 4.04
CA ASP A 218 25.41 1.43 3.97
C ASP A 218 24.67 2.53 3.21
N LEU A 219 23.97 2.19 2.12
CA LEU A 219 23.11 3.13 1.40
C LEU A 219 21.93 3.62 2.24
N ILE A 220 21.22 2.71 2.94
CA ILE A 220 20.08 3.08 3.79
C ILE A 220 20.50 4.08 4.87
N ARG A 221 21.68 3.91 5.48
CA ARG A 221 22.20 4.84 6.50
C ARG A 221 22.51 6.24 5.97
N ASN A 222 22.67 6.39 4.66
CA ASN A 222 22.92 7.68 4.02
C ASN A 222 21.64 8.39 3.57
N LEU A 223 20.48 7.70 3.62
CA LEU A 223 19.16 8.28 3.36
C LEU A 223 18.66 9.09 4.55
N GLU A 224 17.65 9.91 4.31
CA GLU A 224 16.87 10.58 5.36
C GLU A 224 16.25 9.58 6.34
N GLU A 225 16.13 10.00 7.61
CA GLU A 225 15.46 9.21 8.65
C GLU A 225 13.98 8.97 8.31
N LEU A 226 13.45 7.85 8.79
CA LEU A 226 12.04 7.53 8.60
C LEU A 226 11.19 8.44 9.49
N GLU A 227 10.19 9.09 8.90
CA GLU A 227 9.18 9.83 9.66
C GLU A 227 8.32 8.83 10.45
N GLU A 228 8.54 8.75 11.76
CA GLU A 228 7.84 7.80 12.64
C GLU A 228 6.42 8.26 13.04
N LYS A 229 6.06 9.52 12.76
CA LYS A 229 4.77 10.12 13.14
C LYS A 229 4.16 10.86 11.96
N GLU A 230 2.83 10.77 11.83
CA GLU A 230 2.09 11.64 10.92
C GLU A 230 2.32 13.12 11.33
N PRO A 231 2.68 14.01 10.40
CA PRO A 231 2.78 15.44 10.67
C PRO A 231 1.43 15.99 11.17
N ALA A 232 1.37 16.44 12.42
CA ALA A 232 0.17 16.95 13.08
C ALA A 232 -0.30 18.35 12.60
N GLY A 233 0.16 18.82 11.43
CA GLY A 233 -0.14 20.14 10.89
C GLY A 233 -1.05 20.08 9.66
N ASP A 234 -1.83 21.14 9.44
CA ASP A 234 -2.52 21.36 8.16
C ASP A 234 -1.47 21.37 7.03
N TRP A 235 -1.57 20.40 6.13
CA TRP A 235 -0.63 20.13 5.04
C TRP A 235 -0.53 21.27 4.01
N THR A 236 -1.35 22.32 4.17
CA THR A 236 -1.32 23.53 3.34
C THR A 236 -0.22 24.54 3.71
N GLU A 237 0.51 24.38 4.81
CA GLU A 237 1.64 25.26 5.16
C GLU A 237 2.89 25.02 4.27
N ARG A 238 2.83 25.57 3.05
CA ARG A 238 3.86 25.57 1.99
C ARG A 238 5.28 26.03 2.40
N ALA A 239 5.46 26.64 3.56
CA ALA A 239 6.73 27.26 3.97
C ALA A 239 7.74 26.26 4.54
N LYS A 240 7.32 25.31 5.40
CA LYS A 240 8.20 24.26 5.96
C LYS A 240 8.68 23.26 4.90
N TYR A 241 7.90 23.10 3.82
CA TYR A 241 8.12 22.11 2.76
C TYR A 241 9.27 22.44 1.79
N LYS A 242 9.63 23.72 1.61
CA LYS A 242 10.70 24.10 0.68
C LYS A 242 12.10 23.73 1.18
N GLU A 243 12.28 23.58 2.50
CA GLU A 243 13.56 23.18 3.08
C GLU A 243 13.69 21.66 3.19
N SER A 244 12.62 20.94 3.57
CA SER A 244 12.61 19.47 3.57
C SER A 244 12.75 18.87 2.17
N ILE A 245 12.16 19.48 1.14
CA ILE A 245 12.34 19.00 -0.25
C ILE A 245 13.80 19.09 -0.72
N LYS A 246 14.59 20.03 -0.20
CA LYS A 246 16.02 20.17 -0.56
C LYS A 246 16.90 19.07 0.05
N LEU A 247 16.40 18.31 1.01
CA LEU A 247 17.15 17.25 1.71
C LEU A 247 16.93 15.84 1.12
N PHE A 248 15.96 15.66 0.20
CA PHE A 248 15.66 14.33 -0.35
C PHE A 248 16.80 13.78 -1.21
N LYS A 249 17.24 12.57 -0.88
CA LYS A 249 18.24 11.84 -1.67
C LYS A 249 17.56 10.73 -2.46
N TYR A 250 17.51 10.91 -3.77
CA TYR A 250 17.13 9.84 -4.69
C TYR A 250 18.26 8.82 -4.79
N LEU A 251 17.93 7.53 -4.90
CA LEU A 251 18.94 6.48 -5.05
C LEU A 251 19.91 6.74 -6.22
N PRO A 252 19.48 7.17 -7.42
CA PRO A 252 20.39 7.51 -8.52
C PRO A 252 21.29 8.72 -8.26
N SER A 253 21.07 9.49 -7.19
CA SER A 253 22.00 10.55 -6.76
C SER A 253 23.12 10.00 -5.89
N LEU A 254 22.99 8.77 -5.38
CA LEU A 254 23.94 8.12 -4.47
C LEU A 254 24.74 7.00 -5.11
N VAL A 255 24.24 6.41 -6.20
CA VAL A 255 24.85 5.25 -6.86
C VAL A 255 24.88 5.41 -8.37
N ASP A 256 25.87 4.81 -9.02
CA ASP A 256 25.98 4.63 -10.46
C ASP A 256 25.07 3.50 -10.92
N LEU A 257 24.10 3.84 -11.76
CA LEU A 257 23.13 2.87 -12.28
C LEU A 257 23.67 2.07 -13.47
N SER A 258 24.96 2.20 -13.79
CA SER A 258 25.62 1.41 -14.82
C SER A 258 25.43 -0.10 -14.56
N PHE A 259 25.32 -0.86 -15.65
CA PHE A 259 25.18 -2.33 -15.64
C PHE A 259 23.81 -2.89 -15.23
N LYS A 260 22.75 -2.05 -15.23
CA LYS A 260 21.37 -2.52 -15.17
C LYS A 260 20.83 -2.90 -16.55
N LYS A 261 19.96 -3.92 -16.58
CA LYS A 261 19.36 -4.47 -17.81
C LYS A 261 18.36 -3.50 -18.44
N ARG A 262 17.41 -3.04 -17.65
CA ARG A 262 16.40 -2.04 -18.01
C ARG A 262 16.20 -1.07 -16.85
N TYR A 263 15.63 0.09 -17.16
CA TYR A 263 15.27 1.09 -16.18
C TYR A 263 13.76 1.28 -16.27
N ILE A 264 13.06 1.00 -15.18
CA ILE A 264 11.60 0.88 -15.15
C ILE A 264 11.06 1.90 -14.16
N TYR A 265 10.04 2.64 -14.57
CA TYR A 265 9.23 3.45 -13.68
C TYR A 265 7.78 2.97 -13.74
N ILE A 266 7.21 2.68 -12.58
CA ILE A 266 5.85 2.20 -12.42
C ILE A 266 5.09 3.24 -11.59
N ASP A 267 4.05 3.80 -12.18
CA ASP A 267 3.13 4.72 -11.51
C ASP A 267 1.82 3.98 -11.23
N LEU A 268 1.63 3.59 -9.97
CA LEU A 268 0.48 2.84 -9.49
C LEU A 268 -0.57 3.81 -8.96
N GLY A 269 -1.70 3.91 -9.67
CA GLY A 269 -2.69 4.96 -9.48
C GLY A 269 -2.28 6.27 -10.15
N ALA A 270 -1.89 6.18 -11.42
CA ALA A 270 -1.22 7.26 -12.15
C ALA A 270 -2.09 8.52 -12.38
N ARG A 271 -3.42 8.36 -12.43
CA ARG A 271 -4.41 9.41 -12.72
C ARG A 271 -4.05 10.17 -14.00
N THR A 272 -3.88 11.50 -13.96
CA THR A 272 -3.46 12.26 -15.14
C THR A 272 -1.95 12.16 -15.38
N TYR A 273 -1.50 12.22 -16.63
CA TYR A 273 -0.07 12.09 -16.97
C TYR A 273 0.79 13.15 -16.26
N ASP A 274 0.29 14.37 -16.12
CA ASP A 274 1.00 15.46 -15.44
C ASP A 274 0.86 15.41 -13.91
N SER A 275 0.15 14.45 -13.31
CA SER A 275 0.12 14.28 -11.85
C SER A 275 1.52 14.00 -11.31
N THR A 276 2.23 13.07 -11.95
CA THR A 276 3.48 12.50 -11.45
C THR A 276 4.48 12.25 -12.58
N ILE A 277 4.09 11.49 -13.63
CA ILE A 277 4.97 11.11 -14.76
C ILE A 277 5.55 12.35 -15.46
N GLY A 278 4.68 13.22 -15.98
CA GLY A 278 5.05 14.37 -16.80
C GLY A 278 5.76 15.47 -16.03
N ASN A 279 5.42 15.63 -14.75
CA ASN A 279 5.93 16.71 -13.91
C ASN A 279 7.13 16.27 -13.07
N TRP A 280 6.93 15.43 -12.06
CA TRP A 280 8.02 15.06 -11.15
C TRP A 280 8.99 14.07 -11.81
N PHE A 281 8.52 12.93 -12.31
CA PHE A 281 9.42 11.88 -12.77
C PHE A 281 10.22 12.32 -14.00
N LYS A 282 9.58 12.85 -15.05
CA LYS A 282 10.30 13.26 -16.27
C LYS A 282 11.19 14.49 -16.07
N LYS A 283 10.77 15.50 -15.30
CA LYS A 283 11.52 16.76 -15.19
C LYS A 283 12.53 16.78 -14.04
N LEU A 284 12.26 16.08 -12.93
CA LEU A 284 13.02 16.22 -11.68
C LEU A 284 13.77 14.96 -11.26
N TYR A 285 13.23 13.76 -11.49
CA TYR A 285 13.90 12.53 -11.06
C TYR A 285 15.25 12.33 -11.79
N PRO A 286 16.36 12.07 -11.07
CA PRO A 286 17.69 11.94 -11.65
C PRO A 286 17.85 10.60 -12.38
N LYS A 287 17.94 10.64 -13.71
CA LYS A 287 17.97 9.43 -14.55
C LYS A 287 19.37 8.99 -14.98
N GLN A 288 20.42 9.76 -14.69
CA GLN A 288 21.78 9.53 -15.22
C GLN A 288 21.83 9.28 -16.73
N ASN A 289 21.02 10.03 -17.50
CA ASN A 289 20.86 9.87 -18.95
C ASN A 289 20.37 8.47 -19.40
N LYS A 290 19.74 7.69 -18.52
CA LYS A 290 19.13 6.40 -18.86
C LYS A 290 17.69 6.59 -19.37
N GLY A 291 17.33 5.83 -20.39
CA GLY A 291 15.95 5.76 -20.89
C GLY A 291 15.13 4.83 -20.02
N PHE A 292 14.01 5.33 -19.49
CA PHE A 292 13.10 4.55 -18.64
C PHE A 292 11.88 4.05 -19.44
N GLU A 293 11.55 2.78 -19.28
CA GLU A 293 10.24 2.23 -19.64
C GLU A 293 9.23 2.64 -18.57
N ILE A 294 8.16 3.33 -18.98
CA ILE A 294 7.18 3.91 -18.05
C ILE A 294 5.88 3.11 -18.14
N TYR A 295 5.44 2.57 -17.01
CA TYR A 295 4.16 1.89 -16.85
C TYR A 295 3.23 2.78 -16.03
N ALA A 296 2.09 3.16 -16.60
CA ALA A 296 1.01 3.81 -15.88
C ALA A 296 -0.08 2.77 -15.60
N ILE A 297 -0.29 2.42 -14.33
CA ILE A 297 -1.38 1.52 -13.93
C ILE A 297 -2.52 2.39 -13.42
N GLU A 298 -3.61 2.41 -14.16
CA GLU A 298 -4.74 3.30 -13.90
C GLU A 298 -6.06 2.59 -14.16
N ALA A 299 -6.87 2.47 -13.11
CA ALA A 299 -8.14 1.76 -13.13
C ALA A 299 -9.29 2.61 -13.69
N ASP A 300 -9.29 3.92 -13.45
CA ASP A 300 -10.33 4.84 -13.87
C ASP A 300 -10.19 5.16 -15.37
N LYS A 301 -11.16 4.65 -16.14
CA LYS A 301 -11.27 4.82 -17.60
C LYS A 301 -11.22 6.27 -18.05
N ASN A 302 -11.61 7.21 -17.18
CA ASN A 302 -11.60 8.64 -17.51
C ASN A 302 -10.20 9.19 -17.83
N PHE A 303 -9.14 8.53 -17.37
CA PHE A 303 -7.77 8.95 -17.63
C PHE A 303 -7.11 8.23 -18.80
N HIS A 304 -7.70 7.14 -19.30
CA HIS A 304 -7.08 6.29 -20.32
C HIS A 304 -6.83 7.02 -21.64
N GLU A 305 -7.74 7.93 -22.04
CA GLU A 305 -7.61 8.72 -23.27
C GLU A 305 -6.39 9.63 -23.28
N GLU A 306 -5.93 10.09 -22.11
CA GLU A 306 -4.72 10.90 -22.02
C GLU A 306 -3.48 10.07 -22.37
N TYR A 307 -3.39 8.85 -21.84
CA TYR A 307 -2.26 7.95 -22.07
C TYR A 307 -2.24 7.35 -23.48
N LYS A 308 -3.39 7.16 -24.14
CA LYS A 308 -3.44 6.75 -25.56
C LYS A 308 -2.64 7.68 -26.48
N LYS A 309 -2.49 8.95 -26.11
CA LYS A 309 -1.71 9.96 -26.85
C LYS A 309 -0.22 9.95 -26.52
N LYS A 310 0.21 9.21 -25.48
CA LYS A 310 1.60 9.18 -25.00
C LYS A 310 2.26 7.88 -25.44
N LYS A 311 2.97 7.93 -26.57
CA LYS A 311 3.64 6.74 -27.16
C LYS A 311 4.79 6.19 -26.32
N ASP A 312 5.28 6.95 -25.35
CA ASP A 312 6.39 6.60 -24.48
C ASP A 312 5.94 6.13 -23.08
N VAL A 313 4.64 5.86 -22.91
CA VAL A 313 4.04 5.34 -21.67
C VAL A 313 3.18 4.13 -22.00
N ILE A 314 3.37 3.04 -21.27
CA ILE A 314 2.58 1.82 -21.35
C ILE A 314 1.45 1.92 -20.33
N LEU A 315 0.21 2.10 -20.80
CA LEU A 315 -0.97 2.08 -19.94
C LEU A 315 -1.37 0.63 -19.65
N LEU A 316 -1.51 0.29 -18.37
CA LEU A 316 -2.15 -0.91 -17.88
C LEU A 316 -3.53 -0.50 -17.29
N PRO A 317 -4.62 -0.69 -18.05
CA PRO A 317 -5.96 -0.20 -17.69
C PRO A 317 -6.65 -1.12 -16.66
N TYR A 318 -5.95 -1.41 -15.57
CA TYR A 318 -6.34 -2.38 -14.55
C TYR A 318 -6.13 -1.80 -13.16
N ALA A 319 -6.85 -2.35 -12.18
CA ALA A 319 -6.59 -2.08 -10.77
C ALA A 319 -5.50 -3.02 -10.25
N ALA A 320 -4.48 -2.47 -9.61
CA ALA A 320 -3.51 -3.29 -8.89
C ALA A 320 -4.15 -3.84 -7.61
N TRP A 321 -4.03 -5.16 -7.41
CA TRP A 321 -4.65 -5.85 -6.29
C TRP A 321 -3.82 -7.06 -5.82
N ILE A 322 -4.29 -7.74 -4.77
CA ILE A 322 -3.61 -8.91 -4.18
C ILE A 322 -3.89 -10.23 -4.90
N ARG A 323 -4.86 -10.24 -5.83
CA ARG A 323 -5.24 -11.40 -6.66
C ARG A 323 -5.94 -10.94 -7.92
N ASN A 324 -5.90 -11.76 -8.97
CA ASN A 324 -6.71 -11.56 -10.17
C ASN A 324 -8.19 -11.70 -9.80
N GLN A 325 -8.94 -10.62 -9.92
CA GLN A 325 -10.38 -10.62 -9.68
C GLN A 325 -11.02 -9.43 -10.37
N THR A 326 -12.33 -9.48 -10.52
CA THR A 326 -13.08 -8.33 -10.96
C THR A 326 -13.39 -7.45 -9.75
N LEU A 327 -13.15 -6.15 -9.86
CA LEU A 327 -13.48 -5.16 -8.84
C LEU A 327 -14.55 -4.22 -9.36
N VAL A 328 -15.42 -3.75 -8.47
CA VAL A 328 -16.37 -2.68 -8.77
C VAL A 328 -15.78 -1.37 -8.23
N PHE A 329 -15.42 -0.45 -9.14
CA PHE A 329 -15.02 0.90 -8.76
C PHE A 329 -16.27 1.75 -8.51
N GLY A 330 -16.34 2.35 -7.31
CA GLY A 330 -17.38 3.33 -7.00
C GLY A 330 -17.29 4.55 -7.92
N THR A 331 -18.38 4.90 -8.60
CA THR A 331 -18.35 6.01 -9.58
C THR A 331 -18.57 7.40 -8.97
N ARG A 332 -17.52 8.23 -9.06
CA ARG A 332 -17.44 9.72 -9.17
C ARG A 332 -18.72 10.57 -9.01
N ASN A 333 -18.65 11.58 -8.13
CA ASN A 333 -19.30 12.90 -8.35
C ASN A 333 -18.25 13.88 -8.90
N LYS A 334 -18.59 14.64 -9.94
CA LYS A 334 -17.73 15.65 -10.56
C LYS A 334 -17.67 16.92 -9.73
N ARG A 335 -16.85 16.91 -8.68
CA ARG A 335 -16.01 17.98 -8.14
C ARG A 335 -15.41 17.42 -6.84
N ARG A 336 -14.14 17.77 -6.64
CA ARG A 336 -13.18 17.42 -5.58
C ARG A 336 -13.65 16.46 -4.46
N GLU A 337 -13.27 15.20 -4.58
CA GLU A 337 -12.63 14.32 -3.57
C GLU A 337 -12.73 12.87 -4.06
N TYR A 338 -11.58 12.21 -4.22
CA TYR A 338 -11.51 10.83 -4.67
C TYR A 338 -11.63 9.91 -3.46
N THR A 339 -12.61 9.01 -3.45
CA THR A 339 -12.65 7.88 -2.52
C THR A 339 -12.55 6.61 -3.35
N GLY A 340 -11.32 6.21 -3.66
CA GLY A 340 -11.00 5.01 -4.44
C GLY A 340 -11.14 3.71 -3.65
N LYS A 341 -12.20 3.55 -2.84
CA LYS A 341 -12.40 2.31 -2.06
C LYS A 341 -12.77 1.14 -2.97
N VAL A 342 -11.91 0.14 -3.00
CA VAL A 342 -12.09 -1.15 -3.66
C VAL A 342 -12.80 -2.11 -2.70
N GLN A 343 -13.86 -2.79 -3.18
CA GLN A 343 -14.61 -3.79 -2.39
C GLN A 343 -14.41 -5.20 -2.98
N SER A 344 -14.17 -6.20 -2.12
CA SER A 344 -14.04 -7.60 -2.53
C SER A 344 -15.39 -8.32 -2.47
N ASP A 345 -15.81 -8.96 -3.57
CA ASP A 345 -17.01 -9.79 -3.62
C ASP A 345 -16.91 -10.99 -2.65
N LYS A 346 -17.87 -11.07 -1.71
CA LYS A 346 -18.27 -12.34 -1.10
C LYS A 346 -19.26 -12.99 -2.08
N SER A 347 -18.86 -14.12 -2.65
CA SER A 347 -19.65 -14.89 -3.61
C SER A 347 -20.93 -15.42 -2.97
N GLU A 348 -22.08 -14.90 -3.38
CA GLU A 348 -23.24 -15.66 -3.89
C GLU A 348 -24.39 -14.67 -4.22
N ILE A 349 -25.11 -14.95 -5.31
CA ILE A 349 -26.20 -14.16 -5.92
C ILE A 349 -25.70 -13.10 -6.93
N MET A 350 -25.10 -13.59 -8.02
CA MET A 350 -24.99 -12.84 -9.27
C MET A 350 -25.95 -13.45 -10.28
N GLN A 351 -27.11 -12.84 -10.47
CA GLN A 351 -27.80 -12.86 -11.76
C GLN A 351 -28.83 -11.71 -11.80
N ASP A 352 -28.68 -10.91 -12.85
CA ASP A 352 -29.63 -9.91 -13.37
C ASP A 352 -29.56 -8.44 -12.86
N TYR A 353 -28.49 -7.74 -13.23
CA TYR A 353 -28.47 -6.26 -13.33
C TYR A 353 -27.64 -5.81 -14.55
N LYS A 354 -28.30 -5.21 -15.55
CA LYS A 354 -27.67 -4.52 -16.69
C LYS A 354 -27.67 -3.01 -16.46
N GLY A 355 -26.59 -2.49 -15.88
CA GLY A 355 -26.24 -1.07 -15.88
C GLY A 355 -24.72 -0.94 -15.74
N GLU A 356 -24.10 0.04 -16.42
CA GLU A 356 -22.65 0.27 -16.49
C GLU A 356 -22.01 0.50 -15.11
N GLN A 357 -21.82 -0.57 -14.36
CA GLN A 357 -20.83 -0.63 -13.30
C GLN A 357 -19.47 -0.32 -13.95
N ASN A 358 -18.66 0.54 -13.32
CA ASN A 358 -17.23 0.60 -13.61
C ASN A 358 -16.58 -0.65 -13.00
N VAL A 359 -16.94 -1.78 -13.58
CA VAL A 359 -16.26 -3.04 -13.42
C VAL A 359 -14.87 -2.84 -13.98
N VAL A 360 -13.88 -2.86 -13.10
CA VAL A 360 -12.48 -2.81 -13.48
C VAL A 360 -11.87 -4.17 -13.19
N GLN A 361 -11.18 -4.68 -14.19
CA GLN A 361 -10.39 -5.89 -14.02
C GLN A 361 -9.20 -5.56 -13.11
N ALA A 362 -9.05 -6.34 -12.05
CA ALA A 362 -7.93 -6.23 -11.14
C ALA A 362 -7.00 -7.41 -11.32
N PHE A 363 -5.71 -7.15 -11.12
CA PHE A 363 -4.68 -8.15 -11.29
C PHE A 363 -3.81 -8.25 -10.04
N ASP A 364 -3.27 -9.44 -9.80
CA ASP A 364 -2.25 -9.66 -8.77
C ASP A 364 -0.99 -8.89 -9.17
N PHE A 365 -0.80 -7.73 -8.53
CA PHE A 365 0.30 -6.83 -8.84
C PHE A 365 1.65 -7.45 -8.48
N ALA A 366 1.71 -8.27 -7.42
CA ALA A 366 2.93 -8.94 -7.02
C ALA A 366 3.33 -10.02 -8.03
N ASP A 367 2.39 -10.86 -8.47
CA ASP A 367 2.63 -11.86 -9.52
C ASP A 367 3.05 -11.20 -10.84
N TRP A 368 2.43 -10.08 -11.21
CA TRP A 368 2.80 -9.33 -12.40
C TRP A 368 4.24 -8.80 -12.33
N LEU A 369 4.68 -8.20 -11.21
CA LEU A 369 6.07 -7.76 -11.02
C LEU A 369 7.05 -8.91 -11.21
N ILE A 370 6.76 -10.08 -10.62
CA ILE A 370 7.60 -11.28 -10.68
C ILE A 370 7.74 -11.80 -12.12
N ARG A 371 6.67 -11.76 -12.90
CA ARG A 371 6.69 -12.21 -14.30
C ARG A 371 7.32 -11.19 -15.25
N SER A 372 7.27 -9.90 -14.90
CA SER A 372 7.64 -8.81 -15.79
C SER A 372 9.09 -8.36 -15.61
N PHE A 373 9.65 -8.51 -14.40
CA PHE A 373 10.94 -7.93 -14.03
C PHE A 373 11.85 -8.93 -13.32
N SER A 374 13.13 -8.59 -13.27
CA SER A 374 14.20 -9.38 -12.66
C SER A 374 15.09 -8.51 -11.78
N LYS A 375 15.90 -9.12 -10.90
CA LYS A 375 16.86 -8.40 -10.04
C LYS A 375 17.93 -7.60 -10.82
N GLN A 376 18.06 -7.84 -12.14
CA GLN A 376 18.96 -7.11 -13.04
C GLN A 376 18.33 -5.81 -13.58
N ASP A 377 17.02 -5.65 -13.48
CA ASP A 377 16.33 -4.41 -13.83
C ASP A 377 16.53 -3.38 -12.68
N PHE A 378 16.39 -2.09 -13.01
CA PHE A 378 16.29 -1.01 -12.02
C PHE A 378 14.84 -0.56 -11.96
N VAL A 379 14.15 -0.80 -10.85
CA VAL A 379 12.71 -0.55 -10.75
C VAL A 379 12.41 0.53 -9.72
N VAL A 380 11.74 1.57 -10.17
CA VAL A 380 11.17 2.64 -9.33
C VAL A 380 9.65 2.48 -9.31
N LEU A 381 9.07 2.35 -8.12
CA LEU A 381 7.63 2.24 -7.93
C LEU A 381 7.10 3.46 -7.17
N LYS A 382 6.15 4.19 -7.75
CA LYS A 382 5.30 5.13 -7.02
C LYS A 382 3.93 4.51 -6.82
N MET A 383 3.42 4.57 -5.59
CA MET A 383 2.17 3.95 -5.17
C MET A 383 1.28 4.98 -4.48
N ASP A 384 0.12 5.22 -5.07
CA ASP A 384 -0.93 6.13 -4.62
C ASP A 384 -2.24 5.61 -5.17
N VAL A 385 -2.84 4.72 -4.40
CA VAL A 385 -3.99 3.90 -4.76
C VAL A 385 -5.08 4.00 -3.69
N GLU A 386 -5.15 5.17 -3.05
CA GLU A 386 -6.27 5.68 -2.26
C GLU A 386 -6.74 4.70 -1.15
N GLY A 387 -5.79 4.07 -0.44
CA GLY A 387 -6.02 3.19 0.70
C GLY A 387 -5.63 1.72 0.48
N THR A 388 -5.52 1.28 -0.77
CA THR A 388 -5.20 -0.13 -1.09
C THR A 388 -3.71 -0.48 -0.90
N GLU A 389 -2.87 0.50 -0.55
CA GLU A 389 -1.46 0.31 -0.19
C GLU A 389 -1.30 -0.66 0.99
N MET A 390 -2.26 -0.64 1.91
CA MET A 390 -2.26 -1.46 3.13
C MET A 390 -2.42 -2.96 2.83
N ASP A 391 -3.01 -3.32 1.69
CA ASP A 391 -3.11 -4.71 1.23
C ASP A 391 -1.92 -5.09 0.32
N LEU A 392 -1.51 -4.18 -0.56
CA LEU A 392 -0.47 -4.41 -1.56
C LEU A 392 0.93 -4.56 -0.94
N ILE A 393 1.29 -3.71 0.02
CA ILE A 393 2.64 -3.75 0.64
C ILE A 393 2.89 -5.09 1.35
N PRO A 394 2.00 -5.59 2.23
CA PRO A 394 2.17 -6.92 2.83
C PRO A 394 2.28 -8.03 1.78
N ARG A 395 1.47 -7.97 0.72
CA ARG A 395 1.50 -8.94 -0.38
C ARG A 395 2.85 -8.93 -1.11
N LEU A 396 3.43 -7.77 -1.37
CA LEU A 396 4.76 -7.63 -1.99
C LEU A 396 5.87 -8.23 -1.11
N VAL A 397 5.76 -8.08 0.22
CA VAL A 397 6.70 -8.66 1.18
C VAL A 397 6.55 -10.19 1.25
N GLU A 398 5.32 -10.69 1.38
CA GLU A 398 5.02 -12.12 1.53
C GLU A 398 5.48 -12.96 0.33
N THR A 399 5.27 -12.41 -0.87
CA THR A 399 5.65 -13.03 -2.16
C THR A 399 7.13 -12.86 -2.49
N GLY A 400 7.83 -11.94 -1.83
CA GLY A 400 9.20 -11.55 -2.18
C GLY A 400 9.28 -10.63 -3.41
N ALA A 401 8.16 -10.26 -4.03
CA ALA A 401 8.13 -9.33 -5.17
C ALA A 401 8.79 -7.98 -4.83
N ILE A 402 8.75 -7.57 -3.55
CA ILE A 402 9.39 -6.34 -3.08
C ILE A 402 10.90 -6.29 -3.35
N CYS A 403 11.56 -7.44 -3.49
CA CYS A 403 12.99 -7.54 -3.82
C CYS A 403 13.34 -7.02 -5.22
N LEU A 404 12.35 -6.89 -6.10
CA LEU A 404 12.50 -6.41 -7.46
C LEU A 404 12.46 -4.88 -7.54
N ILE A 405 12.04 -4.21 -6.47
CA ILE A 405 11.91 -2.76 -6.40
C ILE A 405 13.19 -2.18 -5.79
N ASP A 406 13.88 -1.31 -6.53
CA ASP A 406 15.08 -0.61 -6.05
C ASP A 406 14.71 0.65 -5.25
N GLU A 407 13.66 1.37 -5.65
CA GLU A 407 13.21 2.59 -4.99
C GLU A 407 11.66 2.65 -4.96
N LEU A 408 11.10 2.86 -3.76
CA LEU A 408 9.66 2.86 -3.50
C LEU A 408 9.21 4.21 -2.93
N PHE A 409 8.19 4.81 -3.55
CA PHE A 409 7.49 5.99 -3.10
C PHE A 409 6.03 5.60 -2.80
N VAL A 410 5.55 5.84 -1.59
CA VAL A 410 4.18 5.47 -1.19
C VAL A 410 3.48 6.67 -0.56
N GLU A 411 2.30 7.00 -1.08
CA GLU A 411 1.36 7.88 -0.40
C GLU A 411 0.58 7.06 0.65
N CYS A 412 0.87 7.33 1.92
CA CYS A 412 0.18 6.67 3.03
C CYS A 412 -1.22 7.31 3.20
N HIS A 413 -2.26 6.58 2.80
CA HIS A 413 -3.64 6.91 3.11
C HIS A 413 -4.04 6.32 4.46
N TYR A 414 -4.21 7.16 5.48
CA TYR A 414 -4.69 6.73 6.81
C TYR A 414 -6.23 6.75 6.85
N ASP A 415 -6.86 5.66 7.33
CA ASP A 415 -8.31 5.65 7.59
C ASP A 415 -8.58 6.45 8.88
N ARG A 416 -8.91 7.74 8.74
CA ARG A 416 -9.07 8.71 9.84
C ARG A 416 -10.36 8.54 10.68
N TRP A 417 -11.15 7.50 10.44
CA TRP A 417 -12.49 7.35 11.03
C TRP A 417 -12.59 6.15 11.95
N VAL A 418 -13.10 6.38 13.15
CA VAL A 418 -13.17 5.38 14.22
C VAL A 418 -14.53 4.67 14.20
N LYS A 419 -14.49 3.36 13.98
CA LYS A 419 -15.63 2.42 14.06
C LYS A 419 -15.43 1.56 15.29
N CYS A 420 -16.11 1.89 16.39
CA CYS A 420 -15.95 1.18 17.65
C CYS A 420 -16.97 0.05 17.83
N CYS A 421 -16.53 -1.07 18.39
CA CYS A 421 -17.40 -2.02 19.06
C CYS A 421 -17.24 -1.86 20.58
N SER A 422 -18.23 -2.20 21.39
CA SER A 422 -18.11 -2.09 22.85
C SER A 422 -17.56 -3.38 23.47
N GLY A 423 -16.60 -3.24 24.38
CA GLY A 423 -16.12 -4.29 25.28
C GLY A 423 -16.47 -3.96 26.73
N PRO A 424 -17.37 -4.72 27.39
CA PRO A 424 -17.66 -4.53 28.80
C PRO A 424 -16.47 -5.00 29.64
N GLY A 425 -15.88 -4.10 30.42
CA GLY A 425 -14.82 -4.41 31.39
C GLY A 425 -15.09 -3.82 32.77
N HIS A 426 -16.25 -3.17 32.96
CA HIS A 426 -16.65 -2.53 34.21
C HIS A 426 -17.46 -3.44 35.15
N LEU A 427 -17.82 -4.65 34.72
CA LEU A 427 -18.59 -5.60 35.53
C LEU A 427 -17.74 -6.18 36.67
N GLU A 428 -18.33 -6.97 37.57
CA GLU A 428 -17.66 -7.58 38.73
C GLU A 428 -16.35 -8.32 38.40
N PRO A 429 -16.22 -9.02 37.25
CA PRO A 429 -14.95 -9.61 36.83
C PRO A 429 -13.84 -8.61 36.54
N MET A 430 -14.18 -7.34 36.26
CA MET A 430 -13.29 -6.22 35.95
C MET A 430 -12.36 -6.47 34.75
N LEU A 431 -12.80 -7.32 33.83
CA LEU A 431 -12.02 -7.73 32.66
C LEU A 431 -12.94 -7.92 31.46
N PRO A 432 -12.46 -7.61 30.24
CA PRO A 432 -13.20 -7.91 29.01
C PRO A 432 -13.54 -9.39 28.89
N GLU A 433 -14.71 -9.65 28.31
CA GLU A 433 -15.29 -10.98 28.14
C GLU A 433 -14.49 -11.88 27.17
N ARG A 434 -14.80 -13.18 27.16
CA ARG A 434 -14.28 -14.22 26.23
C ARG A 434 -12.83 -14.71 26.42
N LEU A 435 -12.03 -14.15 27.31
CA LEU A 435 -10.62 -14.57 27.49
C LEU A 435 -10.49 -16.02 27.98
N HIS A 436 -11.50 -16.60 28.63
CA HIS A 436 -11.49 -18.03 28.96
C HIS A 436 -11.87 -18.94 27.78
N LYS A 437 -12.43 -18.39 26.68
CA LYS A 437 -12.86 -19.17 25.51
C LYS A 437 -11.81 -19.16 24.38
N ARG A 438 -10.98 -18.10 24.24
CA ARG A 438 -9.99 -17.96 23.16
C ARG A 438 -8.75 -17.15 23.53
N PRO A 439 -7.61 -17.34 22.85
CA PRO A 439 -6.42 -16.49 22.99
C PRO A 439 -6.73 -15.02 22.67
N LEU A 440 -6.15 -14.11 23.44
CA LEU A 440 -6.33 -12.66 23.29
C LEU A 440 -5.94 -12.15 21.90
N SER A 441 -4.87 -12.68 21.32
CA SER A 441 -4.40 -12.33 19.97
C SER A 441 -5.40 -12.71 18.88
N GLU A 442 -6.08 -13.86 19.00
CA GLU A 442 -7.14 -14.26 18.07
C GLU A 442 -8.37 -13.36 18.19
N ILE A 443 -8.69 -12.92 19.40
CA ILE A 443 -9.79 -11.98 19.65
C ILE A 443 -9.47 -10.63 18.98
N ALA A 444 -8.28 -10.09 19.21
CA ALA A 444 -7.83 -8.84 18.59
C ALA A 444 -7.83 -8.93 17.06
N LYS A 445 -7.30 -10.03 16.51
CA LYS A 445 -7.33 -10.31 15.07
C LYS A 445 -8.76 -10.40 14.54
N GLN A 446 -9.67 -11.08 15.22
CA GLN A 446 -11.07 -11.16 14.77
C GLN A 446 -11.74 -9.79 14.73
N ILE A 447 -11.51 -8.93 15.72
CA ILE A 447 -12.05 -7.56 15.73
C ILE A 447 -11.56 -6.78 14.52
N SER A 448 -10.25 -6.80 14.24
CA SER A 448 -9.67 -6.14 13.06
C SER A 448 -10.25 -6.62 11.72
N LEU A 449 -10.73 -7.87 11.66
CA LEU A 449 -11.34 -8.47 10.46
C LEU A 449 -12.84 -8.14 10.30
N THR A 450 -13.48 -7.55 11.33
CA THR A 450 -14.93 -7.27 11.34
C THR A 450 -15.29 -5.83 10.96
N GLU A 451 -14.43 -5.15 10.19
CA GLU A 451 -14.56 -3.74 9.77
C GLU A 451 -14.58 -2.71 10.92
N PHE A 452 -14.43 -3.15 12.17
CA PHE A 452 -14.16 -2.29 13.32
C PHE A 452 -12.66 -2.06 13.46
N ASN A 453 -12.27 -0.81 13.70
CA ASN A 453 -10.90 -0.41 13.99
C ASN A 453 -10.76 0.17 15.41
N CYS A 454 -11.80 0.02 16.24
CA CYS A 454 -11.81 0.48 17.63
C CYS A 454 -12.61 -0.44 18.57
N VAL A 455 -12.23 -0.44 19.85
CA VAL A 455 -13.01 -0.95 20.97
C VAL A 455 -13.29 0.17 21.98
N ARG A 456 -14.56 0.48 22.25
CA ARG A 456 -14.97 1.22 23.45
C ARG A 456 -14.88 0.28 24.64
N LEU A 457 -13.81 0.40 25.40
CA LEU A 457 -13.52 -0.46 26.54
C LEU A 457 -13.93 0.23 27.84
N THR A 458 -15.00 -0.28 28.43
CA THR A 458 -15.53 0.26 29.68
C THR A 458 -14.72 -0.22 30.89
N TYR A 459 -14.60 0.60 31.91
CA TYR A 459 -13.99 0.25 33.19
C TYR A 459 -14.73 0.90 34.36
N ALA A 460 -14.52 0.36 35.56
CA ALA A 460 -15.05 0.93 36.80
C ALA A 460 -13.96 1.68 37.57
N THR A 461 -14.29 2.82 38.19
CA THR A 461 -13.32 3.63 38.94
C THR A 461 -12.66 2.83 40.08
N HIS A 462 -13.44 2.06 40.84
CA HIS A 462 -12.93 1.29 41.98
C HIS A 462 -12.00 0.15 41.57
N THR A 463 -12.04 -0.33 40.32
CA THR A 463 -11.04 -1.28 39.79
C THR A 463 -9.63 -0.73 39.95
N LEU A 464 -9.45 0.57 39.71
CA LEU A 464 -8.16 1.25 39.74
C LEU A 464 -7.82 1.83 41.10
N THR A 465 -8.81 2.31 41.86
CA THR A 465 -8.56 3.06 43.10
C THR A 465 -8.61 2.19 44.36
N ARG A 466 -9.41 1.12 44.36
CA ARG A 466 -9.66 0.29 45.55
C ARG A 466 -9.27 -1.19 45.36
N LEU A 467 -9.36 -1.68 44.13
CA LEU A 467 -9.21 -3.12 43.81
C LEU A 467 -7.97 -3.42 42.96
N ALA A 468 -7.07 -2.46 42.77
CA ALA A 468 -5.93 -2.59 41.85
C ALA A 468 -4.98 -3.75 42.19
N ASN A 469 -4.88 -4.15 43.47
CA ASN A 469 -4.00 -5.22 43.91
C ASN A 469 -4.66 -6.62 43.86
N LEU A 470 -5.94 -6.71 43.48
CA LEU A 470 -6.63 -7.99 43.36
C LEU A 470 -6.14 -8.71 42.09
N THR A 471 -5.67 -9.95 42.25
CA THR A 471 -5.32 -10.78 41.09
C THR A 471 -6.57 -11.29 40.39
N LEU A 472 -6.45 -11.58 39.10
CA LEU A 472 -7.58 -12.05 38.31
C LEU A 472 -8.12 -13.40 38.82
N GLU A 473 -7.22 -14.33 39.15
CA GLU A 473 -7.57 -15.62 39.74
C GLU A 473 -8.32 -15.48 41.07
N GLN A 474 -7.87 -14.61 41.98
CA GLN A 474 -8.56 -14.34 43.24
C GLN A 474 -9.95 -13.76 43.01
N ASN A 475 -10.11 -12.85 42.04
CA ASN A 475 -11.40 -12.27 41.72
C ASN A 475 -12.37 -13.32 41.16
N PHE A 476 -11.91 -14.13 40.20
CA PHE A 476 -12.71 -15.22 39.63
C PHE A 476 -13.13 -16.25 40.69
N TYR A 477 -12.22 -16.61 41.60
CA TYR A 477 -12.52 -17.53 42.68
C TYR A 477 -13.60 -16.96 43.62
N LYS A 478 -13.49 -15.67 43.99
CA LYS A 478 -14.49 -14.98 44.82
C LYS A 478 -15.88 -14.94 44.17
N LEU A 479 -15.93 -14.86 42.85
CA LEU A 479 -17.18 -14.86 42.06
C LEU A 479 -17.69 -16.26 41.72
N GLY A 480 -17.02 -17.33 42.16
CA GLY A 480 -17.42 -18.72 41.85
C GLY A 480 -17.18 -19.14 40.39
N LEU A 481 -16.33 -18.43 39.65
CA LEU A 481 -16.11 -18.60 38.21
C LEU A 481 -15.08 -19.69 37.88
N ASN A 482 -15.25 -20.90 38.44
CA ASN A 482 -14.29 -22.00 38.31
C ASN A 482 -14.03 -22.41 36.85
N GLU A 483 -15.06 -22.45 36.02
CA GLU A 483 -14.92 -22.77 34.59
C GLU A 483 -14.14 -21.69 33.83
N VAL A 484 -14.31 -20.43 34.20
CA VAL A 484 -13.57 -19.29 33.63
C VAL A 484 -12.09 -19.38 34.01
N ILE A 485 -11.76 -19.78 35.24
CA ILE A 485 -10.36 -20.01 35.66
C ILE A 485 -9.73 -21.09 34.79
N VAL A 486 -10.37 -22.26 34.66
CA VAL A 486 -9.85 -23.38 33.84
C VAL A 486 -9.70 -22.96 32.38
N GLY A 487 -10.69 -22.28 31.81
CA GLY A 487 -10.63 -21.82 30.42
C GLY A 487 -9.57 -20.75 30.19
N THR A 488 -9.37 -19.84 31.15
CA THR A 488 -8.34 -18.80 31.07
C THR A 488 -6.95 -19.43 31.20
N ALA A 489 -6.76 -20.39 32.11
CA ALA A 489 -5.49 -21.13 32.22
C ALA A 489 -5.13 -21.85 30.92
N LYS A 490 -6.14 -22.35 30.19
CA LYS A 490 -5.96 -23.01 28.90
C LYS A 490 -5.60 -22.04 27.77
N ASN A 491 -6.29 -20.90 27.69
CA ASN A 491 -6.25 -20.03 26.51
C ASN A 491 -5.35 -18.79 26.68
N ASN A 492 -5.21 -18.29 27.90
CA ASN A 492 -4.43 -17.12 28.28
C ASN A 492 -3.79 -17.35 29.67
N PRO A 493 -2.87 -18.31 29.83
CA PRO A 493 -2.30 -18.66 31.14
C PRO A 493 -1.62 -17.48 31.85
N ASP A 494 -1.01 -16.58 31.08
CA ASP A 494 -0.18 -15.50 31.59
C ASP A 494 -0.98 -14.39 32.31
N ILE A 495 -2.31 -14.33 32.15
CA ILE A 495 -3.13 -13.25 32.72
C ILE A 495 -3.79 -13.61 34.07
N LEU A 496 -3.73 -14.87 34.52
CA LEU A 496 -4.40 -15.29 35.75
C LEU A 496 -3.68 -14.78 37.01
N GLY A 497 -2.36 -14.87 37.02
CA GLY A 497 -1.52 -14.54 38.19
C GLY A 497 -1.22 -13.05 38.36
N ILE A 498 -1.63 -12.22 37.42
CA ILE A 498 -1.43 -10.76 37.45
C ILE A 498 -2.67 -10.05 38.00
N THR A 499 -2.52 -8.78 38.35
CA THR A 499 -3.63 -7.96 38.83
C THR A 499 -4.68 -7.71 37.75
N VAL A 500 -5.92 -7.41 38.15
CA VAL A 500 -6.98 -7.03 37.21
C VAL A 500 -6.61 -5.83 36.34
N VAL A 501 -5.81 -4.90 36.87
CA VAL A 501 -5.31 -3.72 36.15
C VAL A 501 -4.26 -4.10 35.12
N GLU A 502 -3.33 -4.99 35.47
CA GLU A 502 -2.32 -5.50 34.53
C GLU A 502 -2.96 -6.35 33.42
N ALA A 503 -3.98 -7.15 33.76
CA ALA A 503 -4.73 -7.92 32.79
C ALA A 503 -5.48 -7.01 31.80
N GLN A 504 -6.13 -5.93 32.28
CA GLN A 504 -6.73 -4.92 31.41
C GLN A 504 -5.67 -4.27 30.49
N ARG A 505 -4.50 -3.94 31.02
CA ARG A 505 -3.39 -3.39 30.23
C ARG A 505 -2.94 -4.35 29.13
N ALA A 506 -2.82 -5.64 29.43
CA ALA A 506 -2.47 -6.67 28.45
C ALA A 506 -3.48 -6.71 27.29
N VAL A 507 -4.78 -6.62 27.58
CA VAL A 507 -5.83 -6.52 26.56
C VAL A 507 -5.64 -5.31 25.66
N ILE A 508 -5.42 -4.13 26.24
CA ILE A 508 -5.25 -2.88 25.49
C ILE A 508 -4.02 -2.92 24.60
N VAL A 509 -2.89 -3.44 25.11
CA VAL A 509 -1.65 -3.59 24.35
C VAL A 509 -1.83 -4.54 23.17
N GLU A 510 -2.51 -5.68 23.37
CA GLU A 510 -2.73 -6.65 22.30
C GLU A 510 -3.66 -6.11 21.21
N LEU A 511 -4.75 -5.43 21.58
CA LEU A 511 -5.63 -4.73 20.64
C LEU A 511 -4.85 -3.70 19.82
N SER A 512 -4.05 -2.86 20.50
CA SER A 512 -3.22 -1.84 19.85
C SER A 512 -2.20 -2.46 18.88
N SER A 513 -1.63 -3.63 19.21
CA SER A 513 -0.69 -4.34 18.35
C SER A 513 -1.30 -4.85 17.04
N HIS A 514 -2.62 -5.00 17.01
CA HIS A 514 -3.43 -5.39 15.85
C HIS A 514 -4.05 -4.19 15.12
N GLY A 515 -3.63 -2.96 15.44
CA GLY A 515 -4.15 -1.74 14.81
C GLY A 515 -5.58 -1.39 15.24
N VAL A 516 -6.05 -1.95 16.36
CA VAL A 516 -7.37 -1.64 16.93
C VAL A 516 -7.18 -0.58 18.03
N MET A 517 -7.79 0.59 17.82
CA MET A 517 -7.79 1.67 18.81
C MET A 517 -8.63 1.28 20.04
N VAL A 518 -8.29 1.80 21.21
CA VAL A 518 -9.11 1.61 22.42
C VAL A 518 -9.60 2.96 22.94
N LEU A 519 -10.91 3.14 22.99
CA LEU A 519 -11.56 4.25 23.68
C LEU A 519 -11.90 3.81 25.11
N LEU A 520 -11.16 4.33 26.08
CA LEU A 520 -11.39 4.01 27.49
C LEU A 520 -12.57 4.82 28.04
N ASP A 521 -13.60 4.11 28.50
CA ASP A 521 -14.82 4.69 29.02
C ASP A 521 -14.97 4.42 30.53
N ASN A 522 -14.91 5.48 31.35
CA ASN A 522 -15.22 5.37 32.77
C ASN A 522 -16.74 5.24 32.92
N HIS A 523 -17.20 3.99 33.05
CA HIS A 523 -18.61 3.68 32.87
C HIS A 523 -19.40 3.74 34.18
N VAL A 524 -18.81 3.29 35.28
CA VAL A 524 -19.39 3.26 36.63
C VAL A 524 -18.31 3.43 37.69
N SER A 525 -18.68 3.73 38.93
CA SER A 525 -17.72 3.75 40.03
C SER A 525 -17.46 2.36 40.59
N HIS A 526 -18.52 1.68 41.02
CA HIS A 526 -18.48 0.34 41.57
C HIS A 526 -18.70 -0.71 40.46
N PRO A 527 -17.86 -1.76 40.39
CA PRO A 527 -18.02 -2.79 39.36
C PRO A 527 -19.33 -3.55 39.55
N MET A 528 -20.24 -3.44 38.59
CA MET A 528 -21.53 -4.14 38.57
C MET A 528 -22.25 -3.93 37.22
N TRP A 529 -23.33 -4.69 36.99
CA TRP A 529 -24.28 -4.40 35.92
C TRP A 529 -25.03 -3.07 36.16
N CYS A 530 -25.10 -2.23 35.13
CA CYS A 530 -25.87 -0.98 35.11
C CYS A 530 -27.15 -1.16 34.24
N CYS A 531 -28.09 -0.23 34.11
CA CYS A 531 -28.08 1.19 34.46
C CYS A 531 -29.45 1.53 35.07
N GLY A 532 -29.68 1.07 36.31
CA GLY A 532 -30.97 1.16 36.98
C GLY A 532 -31.26 2.55 37.55
N ASN A 533 -32.54 2.85 37.77
CA ASN A 533 -33.11 3.82 38.74
C ASN A 533 -32.23 4.26 39.93
N ASP A 534 -31.55 3.28 40.49
CA ASP A 534 -31.26 3.18 41.91
C ASP A 534 -30.02 2.32 42.18
N ASP A 535 -29.18 2.09 41.16
CA ASP A 535 -27.95 1.29 41.26
C ASP A 535 -26.83 1.99 42.06
N GLY A 536 -27.02 3.27 42.40
CA GLY A 536 -26.08 4.07 43.19
C GLY A 536 -24.80 4.48 42.46
N ASN A 537 -24.75 4.36 41.12
CA ASN A 537 -23.58 4.67 40.28
C ASN A 537 -23.79 5.85 39.31
N ARG A 538 -24.85 6.64 39.43
CA ARG A 538 -25.28 7.56 38.36
C ARG A 538 -24.51 8.86 38.36
N PHE A 539 -24.56 9.65 39.44
CA PHE A 539 -23.99 10.99 39.44
C PHE A 539 -23.76 11.57 40.85
N PHE A 540 -23.31 12.83 40.93
CA PHE A 540 -23.00 13.53 42.18
C PHE A 540 -24.04 13.31 43.29
N GLY A 541 -23.59 12.76 44.43
CA GLY A 541 -24.44 12.48 45.59
C GLY A 541 -24.89 11.02 45.72
N ASP A 542 -24.66 10.20 44.70
CA ASP A 542 -24.93 8.76 44.77
C ASP A 542 -23.93 7.99 45.64
N LYS A 543 -24.39 6.87 46.18
CA LYS A 543 -23.67 6.02 47.14
C LYS A 543 -22.23 5.67 46.70
N TYR A 544 -22.02 5.39 45.41
CA TYR A 544 -20.73 4.95 44.90
C TYR A 544 -19.96 6.02 44.12
N PHE A 545 -20.54 7.21 43.89
CA PHE A 545 -19.89 8.26 43.11
C PHE A 545 -19.24 9.33 44.00
N ASP A 546 -17.93 9.24 44.18
CA ASP A 546 -17.10 10.29 44.79
C ASP A 546 -16.33 11.05 43.68
N PRO A 547 -16.56 12.38 43.52
CA PRO A 547 -15.90 13.17 42.47
C PRO A 547 -14.37 13.22 42.58
N ILE A 548 -13.82 13.21 43.79
CA ILE A 548 -12.37 13.26 44.02
C ILE A 548 -11.75 11.92 43.67
N GLU A 549 -12.39 10.82 44.05
CA GLU A 549 -11.93 9.48 43.67
C GLU A 549 -12.08 9.23 42.17
N TRP A 550 -13.16 9.72 41.55
CA TRP A 550 -13.36 9.67 40.10
C TRP A 550 -12.25 10.41 39.35
N LEU A 551 -11.92 11.65 39.74
CA LEU A 551 -10.78 12.39 39.18
C LEU A 551 -9.45 11.65 39.36
N ARG A 552 -9.25 11.02 40.52
CA ARG A 552 -8.06 10.18 40.76
C ARG A 552 -8.02 8.98 39.83
N GLY A 553 -9.15 8.31 39.60
CA GLY A 553 -9.27 7.23 38.63
C GLY A 553 -8.87 7.68 37.22
N LEU A 554 -9.42 8.81 36.76
CA LEU A 554 -9.07 9.39 35.45
C LEU A 554 -7.58 9.73 35.34
N ALA A 555 -6.97 10.28 36.40
CA ALA A 555 -5.53 10.59 36.42
C ALA A 555 -4.65 9.32 36.35
N ILE A 556 -5.07 8.23 37.00
CA ILE A 556 -4.37 6.93 36.91
C ILE A 556 -4.42 6.42 35.47
N VAL A 557 -5.59 6.41 34.83
CA VAL A 557 -5.76 5.95 33.45
C VAL A 557 -4.93 6.79 32.48
N SER A 558 -5.06 8.11 32.55
CA SER A 558 -4.34 9.02 31.64
C SER A 558 -2.82 8.88 31.75
N THR A 559 -2.31 8.69 32.96
CA THR A 559 -0.87 8.46 33.19
C THR A 559 -0.44 7.08 32.66
N MET A 560 -1.22 6.04 32.90
CA MET A 560 -0.89 4.67 32.52
C MET A 560 -0.82 4.45 31.01
N TYR A 561 -1.67 5.15 30.25
CA TYR A 561 -1.80 4.95 28.80
C TYR A 561 -1.26 6.11 27.96
N LYS A 562 -0.63 7.12 28.57
CA LYS A 562 -0.09 8.32 27.89
C LYS A 562 0.76 8.02 26.65
N ASP A 563 1.60 6.99 26.71
CA ASP A 563 2.54 6.64 25.64
C ASP A 563 1.99 5.56 24.68
N THR A 564 0.72 5.19 24.84
CA THR A 564 0.03 4.27 23.94
C THR A 564 -0.41 5.08 22.71
N SER A 565 0.11 4.76 21.53
CA SER A 565 -0.15 5.52 20.31
C SER A 565 -1.64 5.60 20.00
N MET A 566 -2.21 6.80 20.06
CA MET A 566 -3.55 7.10 19.54
C MET A 566 -3.39 7.94 18.27
N PRO A 567 -3.95 7.53 17.13
CA PRO A 567 -4.14 8.45 16.02
C PRO A 567 -5.21 9.49 16.40
N GLU A 568 -4.98 10.76 16.09
CA GLU A 568 -6.02 11.80 16.17
C GLU A 568 -7.10 11.47 15.13
N ASN A 569 -8.30 11.06 15.58
CA ASN A 569 -9.38 10.62 14.70
C ASN A 569 -10.74 11.16 15.19
N ASP A 570 -11.66 11.39 14.24
CA ASP A 570 -13.06 11.70 14.53
C ASP A 570 -13.85 10.41 14.83
N LEU A 571 -14.76 10.48 15.81
CA LEU A 571 -15.57 9.36 16.28
C LEU A 571 -16.99 9.41 15.70
N ASP A 572 -17.34 8.46 14.84
CA ASP A 572 -18.65 8.47 14.14
C ASP A 572 -19.75 7.70 14.90
N TRP A 573 -19.54 6.41 15.21
CA TRP A 573 -20.57 5.57 15.81
C TRP A 573 -19.99 4.30 16.46
N ALA A 574 -20.75 3.68 17.37
CA ALA A 574 -20.35 2.45 18.07
C ALA A 574 -21.50 1.42 18.18
N VAL A 575 -21.17 0.13 18.08
CA VAL A 575 -22.10 -0.97 18.45
C VAL A 575 -21.97 -1.29 19.93
N TRP A 576 -23.10 -1.42 20.62
CA TRP A 576 -23.17 -1.46 22.09
C TRP A 576 -22.65 -2.76 22.74
N SER A 577 -22.59 -3.87 22.02
CA SER A 577 -22.09 -5.15 22.56
C SER A 577 -21.42 -6.01 21.50
N LEU A 578 -20.08 -6.14 21.58
CA LEU A 578 -19.37 -7.17 20.82
C LEU A 578 -19.66 -8.58 21.37
N GLN A 579 -19.85 -8.66 22.70
CA GLN A 579 -19.89 -9.89 23.46
C GLN A 579 -21.14 -10.73 23.25
N GLY A 580 -20.97 -12.03 23.00
CA GLY A 580 -22.08 -12.98 22.86
C GLY A 580 -22.60 -13.57 24.16
N SER A 581 -21.78 -13.57 25.21
CA SER A 581 -22.11 -14.02 26.57
C SER A 581 -21.24 -13.28 27.60
N TYR A 582 -21.58 -13.39 28.89
CA TYR A 582 -20.85 -12.78 30.01
C TYR A 582 -20.14 -13.83 30.86
N TYR A 583 -19.11 -13.50 31.65
CA TYR A 583 -18.64 -14.40 32.71
C TYR A 583 -19.72 -14.56 33.79
N ILE A 584 -20.26 -13.42 34.23
CA ILE A 584 -21.35 -13.31 35.19
C ILE A 584 -22.11 -12.01 34.92
N LYS A 585 -23.43 -12.02 35.05
CA LYS A 585 -24.27 -10.82 34.97
C LYS A 585 -25.42 -10.97 35.95
N GLU A 586 -25.55 -10.01 36.86
CA GLU A 586 -26.60 -9.99 37.89
C GLU A 586 -26.66 -11.31 38.70
N GLY A 587 -25.49 -11.91 38.99
CA GLY A 587 -25.37 -13.16 39.73
C GLY A 587 -25.58 -14.44 38.91
N VAL A 588 -25.95 -14.33 37.63
CA VAL A 588 -26.12 -15.49 36.73
C VAL A 588 -24.81 -15.75 35.98
N HIS A 589 -24.37 -17.02 35.96
CA HIS A 589 -23.13 -17.46 35.29
C HIS A 589 -23.37 -17.77 33.81
N ASP A 590 -22.45 -17.35 32.94
CA ASP A 590 -22.49 -17.46 31.47
C ASP A 590 -23.85 -17.12 30.80
N PRO A 591 -24.56 -16.04 31.19
CA PRO A 591 -25.79 -15.66 30.52
C PRO A 591 -25.49 -15.14 29.12
N GLU A 592 -26.37 -15.50 28.19
CA GLU A 592 -26.32 -15.05 26.81
C GLU A 592 -26.62 -13.55 26.70
N GLU A 593 -25.84 -12.83 25.89
CA GLU A 593 -26.15 -11.45 25.50
C GLU A 593 -26.96 -11.49 24.20
N THR A 594 -28.27 -11.29 24.32
CA THR A 594 -29.20 -11.41 23.19
C THR A 594 -29.12 -10.24 22.21
N TYR A 595 -28.61 -9.08 22.65
CA TYR A 595 -28.38 -7.90 21.82
C TYR A 595 -26.97 -7.84 21.21
N ALA A 596 -26.18 -8.89 21.41
CA ALA A 596 -24.81 -9.02 20.93
C ALA A 596 -24.63 -8.97 19.42
N MET A 597 -23.48 -8.44 19.00
CA MET A 597 -22.93 -8.59 17.65
C MET A 597 -22.69 -10.06 17.30
N LEU A 598 -22.06 -10.80 18.22
CA LEU A 598 -21.70 -12.21 18.06
C LEU A 598 -22.72 -13.13 18.74
N ASN A 599 -22.84 -14.35 18.23
CA ASN A 599 -23.66 -15.38 18.87
C ASN A 599 -23.08 -15.81 20.23
N TYR A 600 -23.83 -16.57 21.03
CA TYR A 600 -23.40 -17.08 22.34
C TYR A 600 -22.04 -17.80 22.33
N ASN A 601 -21.74 -18.53 21.26
CA ASN A 601 -20.47 -19.25 21.07
C ASN A 601 -19.33 -18.36 20.57
N TRP A 602 -19.61 -17.08 20.33
CA TRP A 602 -18.70 -16.10 19.74
C TRP A 602 -18.08 -16.56 18.41
N SER A 603 -18.75 -17.45 17.68
CA SER A 603 -18.23 -18.07 16.47
C SER A 603 -18.63 -17.31 15.21
N THR A 604 -19.81 -16.71 15.21
CA THR A 604 -20.39 -16.02 14.05
C THR A 604 -21.15 -14.78 14.49
N ILE A 605 -21.42 -13.89 13.53
CA ILE A 605 -22.36 -12.78 13.72
C ILE A 605 -23.74 -13.36 14.05
N ARG A 606 -24.38 -12.86 15.11
CA ARG A 606 -25.69 -13.35 15.58
C ARG A 606 -26.80 -13.05 14.58
N SER A 607 -26.83 -11.81 14.10
CA SER A 607 -27.91 -11.29 13.25
C SER A 607 -27.32 -10.65 11.99
N PRO A 608 -26.90 -11.45 10.99
CA PRO A 608 -26.29 -10.93 9.77
C PRO A 608 -27.15 -9.88 9.06
N GLU A 609 -28.48 -10.07 9.02
CA GLU A 609 -29.39 -9.11 8.37
C GLU A 609 -29.46 -7.79 9.12
N PHE A 610 -29.30 -7.78 10.45
CA PHE A 610 -29.22 -6.54 11.24
C PHE A 610 -27.92 -5.79 10.96
N HIS A 611 -26.80 -6.51 10.85
CA HIS A 611 -25.50 -5.93 10.54
C HIS A 611 -25.50 -5.28 9.16
N SER A 612 -26.16 -5.89 8.18
CA SER A 612 -26.35 -5.27 6.86
C SER A 612 -27.07 -3.91 6.95
N LYS A 613 -27.92 -3.67 7.96
CA LYS A 613 -28.57 -2.36 8.18
C LYS A 613 -27.60 -1.31 8.72
N LEU A 614 -26.52 -1.71 9.38
CA LEU A 614 -25.53 -0.77 9.90
C LEU A 614 -24.64 -0.23 8.79
N GLN A 615 -24.52 -0.92 7.65
CA GLN A 615 -23.59 -0.60 6.55
C GLN A 615 -23.57 0.88 6.12
N LEU A 616 -24.74 1.54 6.05
CA LEU A 616 -24.80 2.96 5.69
C LEU A 616 -24.11 3.84 6.73
N ILE A 617 -24.31 3.56 8.02
CA ILE A 617 -23.69 4.34 9.11
C ILE A 617 -22.24 3.92 9.36
N GLN A 618 -21.81 2.73 8.92
CA GLN A 618 -20.38 2.33 8.91
C GLN A 618 -19.54 3.04 7.84
N LYS A 619 -20.17 3.87 7.00
CA LYS A 619 -19.50 4.67 5.99
C LYS A 619 -19.31 6.09 6.49
N LYS A 620 -18.30 6.75 5.94
CA LYS A 620 -18.13 8.19 6.07
C LYS A 620 -19.37 8.87 5.48
N ILE A 621 -20.21 9.45 6.33
CA ILE A 621 -21.46 10.14 5.95
C ILE A 621 -21.38 11.66 6.17
N GLN A 622 -20.29 12.16 6.74
CA GLN A 622 -20.01 13.59 6.89
C GLN A 622 -18.51 13.82 6.73
N ASP A 623 -18.12 14.79 5.90
CA ASP A 623 -16.75 15.26 5.78
C ASP A 623 -16.70 16.75 6.17
N PRO A 624 -16.17 17.09 7.36
CA PRO A 624 -16.15 18.47 7.84
C PRO A 624 -15.24 19.38 7.00
N THR A 625 -14.38 18.81 6.16
CA THR A 625 -13.46 19.54 5.27
C THR A 625 -13.94 19.65 3.83
N SER A 626 -14.99 18.90 3.47
CA SER A 626 -15.49 18.88 2.11
C SER A 626 -16.21 20.19 1.75
N LYS A 627 -15.94 20.66 0.53
CA LYS A 627 -16.57 21.86 -0.05
C LYS A 627 -17.72 21.50 -0.99
N GLU A 628 -18.08 20.23 -1.06
CA GLU A 628 -19.18 19.73 -1.89
C GLU A 628 -20.53 20.16 -1.31
N GLU A 629 -21.50 20.39 -2.19
CA GLU A 629 -22.86 20.71 -1.76
C GLU A 629 -23.51 19.50 -1.11
N ASN A 630 -24.12 19.71 0.06
CA ASN A 630 -24.84 18.67 0.78
C ASN A 630 -25.91 18.01 -0.08
N TYR A 631 -26.17 16.74 0.18
CA TYR A 631 -27.22 16.00 -0.48
C TYR A 631 -27.94 15.06 0.48
N LEU A 632 -29.07 14.53 0.04
CA LEU A 632 -29.88 13.61 0.81
C LEU A 632 -29.72 12.18 0.28
N ILE A 633 -29.62 11.23 1.21
CA ILE A 633 -29.78 9.80 0.92
C ILE A 633 -31.13 9.35 1.46
N MET A 634 -31.94 8.73 0.59
CA MET A 634 -33.19 8.09 1.01
C MET A 634 -32.90 6.67 1.48
N TYR A 635 -33.06 6.43 2.79
CA TYR A 635 -32.72 5.19 3.48
C TYR A 635 -33.94 4.58 4.18
N HIS A 636 -34.10 3.27 4.04
CA HIS A 636 -35.15 2.51 4.69
C HIS A 636 -34.59 1.70 5.86
N ALA A 637 -34.62 2.31 7.06
CA ALA A 637 -33.96 1.79 8.26
C ALA A 637 -34.35 0.36 8.65
N LEU A 638 -35.62 -0.03 8.47
CA LEU A 638 -36.07 -1.38 8.83
C LEU A 638 -35.45 -2.48 7.95
N ARG A 639 -35.06 -2.15 6.71
CA ARG A 639 -34.51 -3.12 5.74
C ARG A 639 -33.03 -2.90 5.44
N GLY A 640 -32.43 -1.79 5.87
CA GLY A 640 -31.03 -1.50 5.57
C GLY A 640 -30.78 -1.14 4.11
N LYS A 641 -31.78 -0.61 3.40
CA LYS A 641 -31.69 -0.38 1.95
C LYS A 641 -31.79 1.10 1.63
N CYS A 642 -31.15 1.51 0.55
CA CYS A 642 -31.19 2.86 0.03
C CYS A 642 -31.92 2.90 -1.32
N ALA A 643 -32.61 4.01 -1.58
CA ALA A 643 -33.21 4.26 -2.88
C ALA A 643 -32.11 4.47 -3.94
N ARG A 644 -32.18 3.71 -5.03
CA ARG A 644 -31.28 3.81 -6.17
C ARG A 644 -32.08 3.93 -7.45
N VAL A 645 -31.61 4.79 -8.33
CA VAL A 645 -32.10 4.98 -9.69
C VAL A 645 -31.22 4.17 -10.63
N ASP A 646 -31.81 3.31 -11.46
CA ASP A 646 -31.09 2.58 -12.49
C ASP A 646 -31.00 3.33 -13.83
N ASN A 647 -30.38 2.70 -14.83
CA ASN A 647 -30.23 3.25 -16.17
C ASN A 647 -31.55 3.44 -16.92
N ASN A 648 -32.61 2.72 -16.52
CA ASN A 648 -33.95 2.87 -17.07
C ASN A 648 -34.73 4.00 -16.38
N LYS A 649 -34.10 4.72 -15.44
CA LYS A 649 -34.72 5.77 -14.60
C LYS A 649 -35.79 5.23 -13.66
N GLU A 650 -35.73 3.95 -13.33
CA GLU A 650 -36.61 3.33 -12.34
C GLU A 650 -35.98 3.43 -10.95
N VAL A 651 -36.80 3.74 -9.95
CA VAL A 651 -36.35 3.86 -8.57
C VAL A 651 -36.62 2.55 -7.85
N HIS A 652 -35.57 1.90 -7.38
CA HIS A 652 -35.65 0.63 -6.65
C HIS A 652 -34.90 0.72 -5.32
N ALA A 653 -35.14 -0.27 -4.46
CA ALA A 653 -34.42 -0.43 -3.21
C ALA A 653 -33.16 -1.27 -3.44
N SER A 654 -32.01 -0.80 -2.99
CA SER A 654 -30.72 -1.48 -3.14
C SER A 654 -29.89 -1.40 -1.86
N GLU A 655 -28.73 -2.06 -1.83
CA GLU A 655 -27.76 -1.84 -0.75
C GLU A 655 -27.27 -0.40 -0.75
N CYS A 656 -26.89 0.10 0.43
CA CYS A 656 -26.41 1.47 0.61
C CYS A 656 -24.95 1.70 0.18
N TRP A 657 -24.42 0.86 -0.72
CA TRP A 657 -23.06 1.00 -1.23
C TRP A 657 -22.90 2.22 -2.15
N GLU A 658 -23.89 2.45 -3.01
CA GLU A 658 -23.95 3.59 -3.96
C GLU A 658 -25.39 4.14 -4.01
N PRO A 659 -25.87 4.83 -2.97
CA PRO A 659 -27.22 5.39 -2.96
C PRO A 659 -27.35 6.51 -4.00
N SER A 660 -28.54 6.66 -4.59
CA SER A 660 -28.83 7.86 -5.37
C SER A 660 -28.86 9.08 -4.44
N LYS A 661 -28.33 10.20 -4.95
CA LYS A 661 -28.21 11.46 -4.21
C LYS A 661 -29.38 12.37 -4.56
N TRP A 662 -30.03 12.92 -3.56
CA TRP A 662 -31.26 13.69 -3.72
C TRP A 662 -31.09 15.11 -3.17
N ILE A 663 -31.86 16.04 -3.70
CA ILE A 663 -31.97 17.42 -3.21
C ILE A 663 -33.44 17.65 -2.87
N HIS A 664 -33.70 18.10 -1.65
CA HIS A 664 -35.04 18.48 -1.22
C HIS A 664 -34.93 19.78 -0.44
N GLU A 665 -35.61 20.82 -0.92
CA GLU A 665 -35.48 22.19 -0.41
C GLU A 665 -36.42 22.47 0.77
N GLY A 666 -37.20 21.48 1.19
CA GLY A 666 -38.13 21.57 2.32
C GLY A 666 -39.54 21.12 1.97
N GLU A 667 -40.45 21.21 2.93
CA GLU A 667 -41.84 20.80 2.73
C GLU A 667 -42.48 21.48 1.53
N GLY A 668 -43.29 20.73 0.78
CA GLY A 668 -44.00 21.34 -0.34
C GLY A 668 -43.14 21.50 -1.59
N THR A 669 -41.92 20.92 -1.61
CA THR A 669 -40.98 21.02 -2.74
C THR A 669 -40.69 19.65 -3.36
N PRO A 670 -40.20 19.62 -4.62
CA PRO A 670 -39.81 18.37 -5.25
C PRO A 670 -38.57 17.75 -4.62
N ILE A 671 -38.51 16.42 -4.65
CA ILE A 671 -37.30 15.66 -4.33
C ILE A 671 -36.59 15.40 -5.66
N ARG A 672 -35.53 16.16 -5.93
CA ARG A 672 -34.77 16.14 -7.19
C ARG A 672 -33.61 15.16 -7.10
N LEU A 673 -33.35 14.44 -8.18
CA LEU A 673 -32.16 13.62 -8.31
C LEU A 673 -30.96 14.55 -8.63
N LYS A 674 -29.96 14.57 -7.75
CA LYS A 674 -28.81 15.48 -7.82
C LYS A 674 -28.12 15.39 -9.19
N ASN A 675 -27.69 16.54 -9.71
CA ASN A 675 -27.08 16.69 -11.05
C ASN A 675 -27.99 16.33 -12.24
N THR A 676 -29.31 16.26 -12.04
CA THR A 676 -30.28 16.03 -13.12
C THR A 676 -31.49 16.97 -12.99
N ASN A 677 -32.29 17.06 -14.04
CA ASN A 677 -33.58 17.77 -14.02
C ASN A 677 -34.74 16.85 -13.59
N LEU A 678 -34.45 15.63 -13.13
CA LEU A 678 -35.46 14.64 -12.76
C LEU A 678 -35.86 14.80 -11.30
N CYS A 679 -37.13 14.59 -10.99
CA CYS A 679 -37.65 14.52 -9.62
C CYS A 679 -38.64 13.36 -9.47
N LEU A 680 -38.85 12.95 -8.22
CA LEU A 680 -39.82 11.93 -7.86
C LEU A 680 -41.24 12.41 -8.10
N LYS A 681 -42.03 11.58 -8.77
CA LYS A 681 -43.46 11.76 -9.01
C LYS A 681 -44.24 10.59 -8.44
N ALA A 682 -45.27 10.89 -7.65
CA ALA A 682 -46.26 9.91 -7.23
C ALA A 682 -47.25 9.60 -8.36
N ILE A 683 -47.42 8.32 -8.68
CA ILE A 683 -48.33 7.87 -9.74
C ILE A 683 -49.68 7.49 -9.13
N GLY A 684 -49.72 6.48 -8.25
CA GLY A 684 -50.95 5.98 -7.64
C GLY A 684 -50.68 5.03 -6.47
N ASP A 685 -51.68 4.81 -5.62
CA ASP A 685 -51.60 3.85 -4.51
C ASP A 685 -51.16 2.45 -5.00
N GLY A 686 -50.14 1.88 -4.39
CA GLY A 686 -49.55 0.61 -4.77
C GLY A 686 -48.82 0.61 -6.12
N LEU A 687 -48.45 1.78 -6.67
CA LEU A 687 -47.60 1.90 -7.89
C LEU A 687 -46.20 2.46 -7.59
N PRO A 688 -45.16 2.03 -8.35
CA PRO A 688 -43.80 2.55 -8.17
C PRO A 688 -43.75 4.05 -8.44
N VAL A 689 -42.93 4.78 -7.68
CA VAL A 689 -42.65 6.19 -7.97
C VAL A 689 -41.90 6.33 -9.29
N ALA A 690 -42.28 7.32 -10.08
CA ALA A 690 -41.65 7.61 -11.36
C ALA A 690 -40.66 8.78 -11.25
N LEU A 691 -39.68 8.82 -12.15
CA LEU A 691 -38.87 10.01 -12.38
C LEU A 691 -39.43 10.83 -13.54
N THR A 692 -39.64 12.11 -13.31
CA THR A 692 -40.19 13.05 -14.30
C THR A 692 -39.35 14.31 -14.40
N ASN A 693 -39.40 14.98 -15.55
CA ASN A 693 -38.91 16.35 -15.70
C ASN A 693 -39.94 17.40 -15.24
N ASP A 694 -41.20 17.00 -15.03
CA ASP A 694 -42.25 17.87 -14.51
C ASP A 694 -42.21 17.92 -12.98
N CYS A 695 -41.33 18.79 -12.47
CA CYS A 695 -41.16 19.02 -11.04
C CYS A 695 -42.07 20.12 -10.49
N ILE A 696 -43.05 20.59 -11.26
CA ILE A 696 -43.97 21.64 -10.83
C ILE A 696 -45.34 21.03 -10.49
N SER A 697 -45.65 19.85 -11.01
CA SER A 697 -46.88 19.14 -10.69
C SER A 697 -47.06 18.89 -9.18
N GLN A 698 -48.32 18.89 -8.73
CA GLN A 698 -48.68 18.52 -7.35
C GLN A 698 -48.28 17.08 -7.00
N GLN A 699 -48.09 16.22 -8.01
CA GLN A 699 -47.65 14.84 -7.86
C GLN A 699 -46.14 14.70 -7.60
N SER A 700 -45.38 15.75 -7.94
CA SER A 700 -43.94 15.83 -7.68
C SER A 700 -43.64 16.60 -6.40
N ASN A 701 -44.68 17.07 -5.71
CA ASN A 701 -44.58 17.88 -4.51
C ASN A 701 -44.65 16.97 -3.26
N TRP A 702 -43.57 16.90 -2.48
CA TRP A 702 -43.47 16.04 -1.31
C TRP A 702 -43.49 16.85 -0.01
N LYS A 703 -44.30 16.42 0.95
CA LYS A 703 -44.46 17.03 2.28
C LYS A 703 -44.53 15.96 3.36
N LEU A 704 -44.32 16.30 4.62
CA LEU A 704 -44.46 15.31 5.68
C LEU A 704 -45.91 14.81 5.76
N ALA A 705 -46.05 13.51 6.03
CA ALA A 705 -47.34 12.94 6.32
C ALA A 705 -47.88 13.50 7.64
N LEU A 706 -49.19 13.71 7.73
CA LEU A 706 -49.84 14.18 8.96
C LEU A 706 -49.59 13.14 10.06
N ASN A 707 -49.14 13.58 11.23
CA ASN A 707 -48.78 12.75 12.39
C ASN A 707 -47.54 11.85 12.19
N SER A 708 -46.60 12.21 11.31
CA SER A 708 -45.32 11.51 11.17
C SER A 708 -44.15 12.47 10.94
N LEU A 709 -43.07 12.30 11.73
CA LEU A 709 -41.82 13.05 11.56
C LEU A 709 -40.91 12.50 10.44
N HIS A 710 -41.26 11.33 9.86
CA HIS A 710 -40.34 10.57 9.01
C HIS A 710 -41.03 9.91 7.79
N LYS A 711 -42.17 10.46 7.34
CA LYS A 711 -42.90 9.92 6.17
C LYS A 711 -43.16 11.05 5.20
N LEU A 712 -42.82 10.85 3.94
CA LEU A 712 -43.07 11.81 2.87
C LEU A 712 -44.32 11.40 2.10
N ALA A 713 -45.21 12.36 1.82
CA ALA A 713 -46.45 12.16 1.11
C ALA A 713 -46.59 13.15 -0.04
N SER A 714 -47.23 12.70 -1.12
CA SER A 714 -47.57 13.49 -2.30
C SER A 714 -49.00 13.16 -2.78
N GLN A 715 -49.44 13.81 -3.86
CA GLN A 715 -50.75 13.59 -4.47
C GLN A 715 -50.63 12.65 -5.67
N GLY A 716 -51.49 11.63 -5.77
CA GLY A 716 -51.57 10.73 -6.92
C GLY A 716 -52.36 11.27 -8.10
N GLU A 717 -52.39 10.53 -9.21
CA GLU A 717 -53.15 10.88 -10.41
C GLU A 717 -54.66 10.99 -10.14
N LYS A 718 -55.19 10.20 -9.19
CA LYS A 718 -56.60 10.24 -8.77
C LYS A 718 -56.88 11.28 -7.68
N ARG A 719 -55.92 12.18 -7.41
CA ARG A 719 -55.93 13.16 -6.31
C ARG A 719 -55.95 12.54 -4.90
N ASP A 720 -55.70 11.25 -4.81
CA ASP A 720 -55.46 10.51 -3.58
C ASP A 720 -54.15 10.95 -2.91
N ARG A 721 -54.09 10.86 -1.59
CA ARG A 721 -52.87 11.14 -0.83
C ARG A 721 -52.06 9.86 -0.72
N ILE A 722 -50.79 9.93 -1.10
CA ILE A 722 -49.95 8.74 -1.15
C ILE A 722 -48.63 8.94 -0.41
N VAL A 723 -48.23 7.96 0.39
CA VAL A 723 -47.02 7.98 1.22
C VAL A 723 -45.92 7.14 0.58
N LEU A 724 -44.69 7.65 0.59
CA LEU A 724 -43.51 6.96 0.07
C LEU A 724 -43.11 5.80 0.99
N GLY A 725 -43.11 4.56 0.48
CA GLY A 725 -42.76 3.36 1.24
C GLY A 725 -41.92 2.35 0.45
N MET A 726 -41.37 1.33 1.13
CA MET A 726 -40.48 0.35 0.52
C MET A 726 -40.97 -1.09 0.69
N GLU A 727 -41.74 -1.60 -0.27
CA GLU A 727 -41.98 -3.04 -0.45
C GLU A 727 -41.72 -3.44 -1.89
N SER A 728 -40.56 -4.05 -2.16
CA SER A 728 -40.17 -4.65 -3.44
C SER A 728 -40.29 -3.81 -4.72
N LEU A 729 -40.35 -2.47 -4.66
CA LEU A 729 -40.04 -1.46 -5.71
C LEU A 729 -40.75 -0.15 -5.30
N LEU A 730 -40.10 0.71 -4.50
CA LEU A 730 -40.57 2.02 -3.99
C LEU A 730 -42.01 2.41 -4.41
N PHE A 731 -43.01 1.86 -3.71
CA PHE A 731 -44.41 2.11 -4.01
C PHE A 731 -44.91 3.30 -3.19
N SER A 732 -45.82 4.08 -3.77
CA SER A 732 -46.61 5.04 -3.00
C SER A 732 -47.80 4.28 -2.40
N LYS A 733 -47.93 4.16 -1.05
CA LYS A 733 -49.06 3.48 -0.37
C LYS A 733 -49.92 4.39 0.52
N SER A 734 -51.18 4.03 0.74
CA SER A 734 -52.07 4.61 1.77
C SER A 734 -51.77 4.14 3.20
N ALA A 735 -50.81 3.22 3.40
CA ALA A 735 -50.47 2.62 4.71
C ALA A 735 -48.99 2.78 5.11
N ASP A 736 -48.79 2.85 6.43
CA ASP A 736 -47.57 3.21 7.16
C ASP A 736 -46.33 2.33 6.92
N LYS A 737 -45.38 2.80 6.10
CA LYS A 737 -43.99 2.29 6.06
C LYS A 737 -43.00 3.45 6.02
N GLN A 738 -41.90 3.34 6.76
CA GLN A 738 -40.99 4.44 7.11
C GLN A 738 -39.80 4.52 6.15
N MET A 739 -39.54 5.70 5.59
CA MET A 739 -38.34 5.99 4.80
C MET A 739 -37.73 7.29 5.30
N TYR A 740 -36.45 7.27 5.61
CA TYR A 740 -35.70 8.35 6.23
C TYR A 740 -34.84 9.06 5.18
N CYS A 741 -34.70 10.38 5.29
CA CYS A 741 -33.75 11.15 4.49
C CYS A 741 -32.59 11.57 5.38
N PHE A 742 -31.39 11.09 5.09
CA PHE A 742 -30.15 11.51 5.78
C PHE A 742 -29.51 12.63 4.98
N ARG A 743 -29.04 13.68 5.66
CA ARG A 743 -28.28 14.77 5.04
C ARG A 743 -26.80 14.51 5.23
N GLU A 744 -26.10 14.39 4.10
CA GLU A 744 -24.66 14.20 3.96
C GLU A 744 -24.04 15.50 3.43
#